data_AF-A0A7C6MCZ0-F1
#
_entry.id   AF-A0A7C6MCZ0-F1
#
_cell.length_a   1.000
_cell.length_b   1.000
_cell.length_c   1.000
_cell.angle_alpha   90.00
_cell.angle_beta   90.00
_cell.angle_gamma   90.00
#
_symmetry.space_group_name_H-M   'P 1'
#
loop_
_entity.id
_entity.type
_entity.pdbx_description
1 polymer ?
#
loop_
_entity_poly.entity_id
_entity_poly.type
_entity_poly.pdbx_seq_one_letter_code
_entity_poly.pdbx_strand_id
1 'polypeptide(L)'
;MTIQQQPHSISLSGNMLPFIINSGALVNFTLKDGANTLIESTYEPDSSGRIEIDVKDIIQSRLKYQIKGNAFYEQTEIVKQFTATIDSTTVNFKVIRCGVLDLADTPTNWLKGNFLTWQPQQKAITYYSPEWLTYYATEGCTIKLKAYFPESIVQNVTLGTCGSGRAFSFNLQYAHVAGLLGNKYPTHYDVWAETSAGARLSFIQRYYFSEVDSEQEQWFLFENSLGGLDTLRASGETDLESTHEHKTAIVDGEVQEYKIDTKRIYTKNTGHLTDYERRWLMDFPPARAKYIHHSGAIRKIVVLETPFNYAVSDSPTDFTFKYRFTSQSSCLNLIRSENLIPTSITIPNIDAPGFFLPPRLSEYPRTPLHEGVILPAFDPHTEAASVTTVGAILSALVFEVIEKVSAGEAGGELVNILRSTSGGEPSDYSVFSSLRASNEIRIAIDEVLADIDFSDKYLSKIDPDTANGLIKFLQGLEIGDYTPGFLGGGGAFKMKDGISELEVDKLTVRMVATFFEIVVSKLRHINGGLVLSRGAMTCSRVVEDADSYQCFFERGENNEISNTFVVNDQARCQVFNAGNQKFYWRLVTAVGDDWIRLSKTVGIGDSIPTAGDDIVQLGYQGKDLNHVKRLNAQIIDESGISQYVEIDSFTLEGKRRNFMSADGSGSQFTGKVSFVNAGVDYDLSDWAHETETAIQDAETTIQEAVEKIAPPVWVVEAVNIIPNAPTAIFRRGKDEELHQLTLVAKFTRDGIDVTDIMNQSGLRLYEFERRNMWGEDDNGNSDSAWNLANKGRTQVTLTHEDIVFIGNINMRFNDELLETEYQKLK
;
A
#
# COMPACT_ATOMS: atom_id res chain seq x y z
N MET A 1 -52.48 39.18 9.80
CA MET A 1 -51.38 38.35 9.29
C MET A 1 -50.52 37.96 10.48
N THR A 2 -50.17 36.69 10.61
CA THR A 2 -49.38 36.14 11.72
C THR A 2 -48.39 35.11 11.16
N ILE A 3 -47.10 35.25 11.49
CA ILE A 3 -46.07 34.27 11.14
C ILE A 3 -46.15 33.13 12.17
N GLN A 4 -46.53 31.94 11.72
CA GLN A 4 -46.62 30.74 12.57
C GLN A 4 -45.28 30.00 12.65
N GLN A 5 -44.53 29.99 11.55
CA GLN A 5 -43.22 29.36 11.47
C GLN A 5 -42.28 30.18 10.59
N GLN A 6 -41.00 30.17 10.94
CA GLN A 6 -39.93 30.82 10.19
C GLN A 6 -38.60 30.11 10.47
N PRO A 7 -37.56 30.32 9.64
CA PRO A 7 -36.20 29.88 9.94
C PRO A 7 -35.72 30.39 11.31
N HIS A 8 -34.93 29.57 12.00
CA HIS A 8 -34.25 29.99 13.22
C HIS A 8 -33.18 31.04 12.92
N SER A 9 -32.80 31.83 13.94
CA SER A 9 -31.75 32.86 13.82
C SER A 9 -30.43 32.33 13.27
N ILE A 10 -30.11 31.07 13.59
CA ILE A 10 -29.07 30.25 12.97
C ILE A 10 -29.73 28.99 12.43
N SER A 11 -29.68 28.80 11.12
CA SER A 11 -30.28 27.66 10.42
C SER A 11 -29.23 26.89 9.60
N LEU A 12 -29.36 25.57 9.55
CA LEU A 12 -28.61 24.72 8.61
C LEU A 12 -29.40 24.66 7.31
N SER A 13 -28.76 24.89 6.17
CA SER A 13 -29.45 24.98 4.87
C SER A 13 -30.21 23.69 4.49
N GLY A 14 -29.79 22.53 5.00
CA GLY A 14 -30.46 21.23 4.80
C GLY A 14 -31.69 21.03 5.69
N ASN A 15 -31.69 21.65 6.89
CA ASN A 15 -32.72 21.50 7.94
C ASN A 15 -33.56 22.75 8.16
N MET A 16 -33.48 23.72 7.25
CA MET A 16 -34.14 25.01 7.40
C MET A 16 -35.66 24.86 7.31
N LEU A 17 -36.38 25.48 8.26
CA LEU A 17 -37.84 25.51 8.28
C LEU A 17 -38.39 26.49 7.22
N PRO A 18 -39.49 26.14 6.52
CA PRO A 18 -40.17 27.07 5.64
C PRO A 18 -40.88 28.17 6.43
N PHE A 19 -41.22 29.27 5.76
CA PHE A 19 -42.11 30.28 6.32
C PHE A 19 -43.55 29.81 6.21
N ILE A 20 -44.26 29.76 7.34
CA ILE A 20 -45.69 29.47 7.38
C ILE A 20 -46.39 30.69 7.95
N ILE A 21 -47.28 31.28 7.15
CA ILE A 21 -47.94 32.55 7.44
C ILE A 21 -49.45 32.30 7.39
N ASN A 22 -50.17 32.81 8.39
CA ASN A 22 -51.62 32.84 8.39
C ASN A 22 -52.12 34.26 8.06
N SER A 23 -52.90 34.41 6.99
CA SER A 23 -53.41 35.69 6.50
C SER A 23 -54.77 35.53 5.80
N GLY A 24 -55.65 36.52 5.98
CA GLY A 24 -56.91 36.62 5.23
C GLY A 24 -56.79 37.46 3.94
N ALA A 25 -55.59 37.91 3.59
CA ALA A 25 -55.31 38.75 2.43
C ALA A 25 -53.96 38.38 1.80
N LEU A 26 -53.70 38.89 0.59
CA LEU A 26 -52.42 38.78 -0.10
C LEU A 26 -51.26 39.24 0.78
N VAL A 27 -50.14 38.53 0.72
CA VAL A 27 -48.91 38.84 1.47
C VAL A 27 -47.75 39.07 0.51
N ASN A 28 -47.02 40.18 0.68
CA ASN A 28 -45.80 40.44 -0.06
C ASN A 28 -44.60 39.83 0.66
N PHE A 29 -43.82 39.05 -0.07
CA PHE A 29 -42.61 38.42 0.44
C PHE A 29 -41.39 38.84 -0.39
N THR A 30 -40.34 39.30 0.29
CA THR A 30 -39.05 39.63 -0.32
C THR A 30 -37.92 38.96 0.44
N LEU A 31 -37.05 38.21 -0.24
CA LEU A 31 -35.83 37.65 0.34
C LEU A 31 -34.62 38.39 -0.23
N LYS A 32 -33.68 38.79 0.64
CA LYS A 32 -32.43 39.45 0.26
C LYS A 32 -31.20 38.74 0.80
N ASP A 33 -30.13 38.76 0.01
CA ASP A 33 -28.74 38.47 0.40
C ASP A 33 -27.96 39.79 0.37
N GLY A 34 -27.79 40.41 1.55
CA GLY A 34 -27.28 41.78 1.66
C GLY A 34 -28.18 42.78 0.89
N ALA A 35 -27.60 43.44 -0.11
CA ALA A 35 -28.33 44.38 -0.97
C ALA A 35 -29.08 43.71 -2.14
N ASN A 36 -28.81 42.43 -2.41
CA ASN A 36 -29.34 41.74 -3.59
C ASN A 36 -30.69 41.10 -3.27
N THR A 37 -31.74 41.49 -3.99
CA THR A 37 -33.04 40.79 -3.95
C THR A 37 -32.95 39.46 -4.67
N LEU A 38 -33.26 38.37 -3.96
CA LEU A 38 -33.25 37.00 -4.48
C LEU A 38 -34.63 36.58 -5.00
N ILE A 39 -35.68 36.96 -4.28
CA ILE A 39 -37.08 36.76 -4.66
C ILE A 39 -37.90 37.95 -4.17
N GLU A 40 -38.88 38.35 -4.96
CA GLU A 40 -39.89 39.34 -4.61
C GLU A 40 -41.19 38.88 -5.26
N SER A 41 -42.18 38.52 -4.45
CA SER A 41 -43.42 37.92 -4.93
C SER A 41 -44.56 38.15 -3.96
N THR A 42 -45.78 38.15 -4.49
CA THR A 42 -47.02 38.24 -3.71
C THR A 42 -47.65 36.86 -3.68
N TYR A 43 -48.07 36.42 -2.49
CA TYR A 43 -48.66 35.11 -2.26
C TYR A 43 -50.13 35.24 -1.85
N GLU A 44 -50.97 34.36 -2.40
CA GLU A 44 -52.39 34.26 -2.02
C GLU A 44 -52.56 33.18 -0.93
N PRO A 45 -53.34 33.44 0.13
CA PRO A 45 -53.66 32.43 1.13
C PRO A 45 -54.56 31.33 0.57
N ASP A 46 -54.35 30.10 1.02
CA ASP A 46 -55.20 28.96 0.69
C ASP A 46 -56.59 29.06 1.35
N SER A 47 -57.44 28.06 1.14
CA SER A 47 -58.79 28.00 1.71
C SER A 47 -58.84 28.00 3.24
N SER A 48 -57.72 27.73 3.91
CA SER A 48 -57.56 27.79 5.37
C SER A 48 -56.92 29.09 5.87
N GLY A 49 -56.55 30.01 4.97
CA GLY A 49 -55.81 31.23 5.29
C GLY A 49 -54.29 31.04 5.36
N ARG A 50 -53.76 29.87 4.97
CA ARG A 50 -52.34 29.53 5.11
C ARG A 50 -51.56 29.83 3.84
N ILE A 51 -50.35 30.35 4.02
CA ILE A 51 -49.34 30.54 2.98
C ILE A 51 -48.07 29.82 3.44
N GLU A 52 -47.50 28.99 2.58
CA GLU A 52 -46.22 28.31 2.80
C GLU A 52 -45.20 28.77 1.75
N ILE A 53 -44.07 29.30 2.20
CA ILE A 53 -43.00 29.80 1.34
C ILE A 53 -41.72 29.06 1.69
N ASP A 54 -41.33 28.13 0.82
CA ASP A 54 -40.03 27.45 0.90
C ASP A 54 -38.98 28.19 0.05
N VAL A 55 -37.91 28.62 0.71
CA VAL A 55 -36.79 29.34 0.10
C VAL A 55 -35.49 28.53 0.13
N LYS A 56 -35.55 27.25 0.49
CA LYS A 56 -34.39 26.37 0.69
C LYS A 56 -33.49 26.31 -0.52
N ASP A 57 -34.02 25.99 -1.69
CA ASP A 57 -33.21 25.84 -2.91
C ASP A 57 -32.59 27.16 -3.37
N ILE A 58 -33.34 28.26 -3.22
CA ILE A 58 -32.87 29.62 -3.54
C ILE A 58 -31.67 29.96 -2.66
N ILE A 59 -31.77 29.73 -1.34
CA ILE A 59 -30.70 30.01 -0.38
C ILE A 59 -29.50 29.06 -0.62
N GLN A 60 -29.74 27.76 -0.79
CA GLN A 60 -28.66 26.80 -1.04
C GLN A 60 -27.87 27.12 -2.31
N SER A 61 -28.50 27.67 -3.35
CA SER A 61 -27.81 28.11 -4.57
C SER A 61 -26.79 29.24 -4.33
N ARG A 62 -26.91 29.98 -3.22
CA ARG A 62 -26.04 31.09 -2.84
C ARG A 62 -24.88 30.69 -1.93
N LEU A 63 -24.86 29.45 -1.45
CA LEU A 63 -23.86 28.94 -0.53
C LEU A 63 -22.93 27.94 -1.22
N LYS A 64 -21.61 28.11 -1.07
CA LYS A 64 -20.59 27.22 -1.68
C LYS A 64 -19.29 27.19 -0.87
N TYR A 65 -18.59 26.07 -0.92
CA TYR A 65 -17.25 25.99 -0.36
C TYR A 65 -16.24 26.69 -1.28
N GLN A 66 -15.24 27.34 -0.70
CA GLN A 66 -14.13 27.93 -1.45
C GLN A 66 -12.83 27.22 -1.10
N ILE A 67 -12.15 26.66 -2.10
CA ILE A 67 -10.76 26.18 -1.96
C ILE A 67 -9.83 27.36 -2.22
N LYS A 68 -9.04 27.77 -1.21
CA LYS A 68 -8.04 28.85 -1.31
C LYS A 68 -6.65 28.27 -1.06
N GLY A 69 -5.61 28.92 -1.60
CA GLY A 69 -4.22 28.48 -1.40
C GLY A 69 -3.66 28.74 0.00
N ASN A 70 -4.34 29.57 0.81
CA ASN A 70 -3.90 29.87 2.18
C ASN A 70 -4.10 28.66 3.10
N ALA A 71 -3.19 28.47 4.05
CA ALA A 71 -3.28 27.38 5.02
C ALA A 71 -4.41 27.55 6.06
N PHE A 72 -4.81 28.77 6.37
CA PHE A 72 -5.91 29.08 7.28
C PHE A 72 -6.69 30.26 6.71
N TYR A 73 -8.00 30.13 6.51
CA TYR A 73 -8.79 31.19 5.89
C TYR A 73 -10.29 31.12 6.22
N GLU A 74 -10.95 32.28 6.14
CA GLU A 74 -12.40 32.40 6.31
C GLU A 74 -13.16 31.90 5.07
N GLN A 75 -14.19 31.09 5.32
CA GLN A 75 -15.14 30.57 4.34
C GLN A 75 -16.36 31.50 4.24
N THR A 76 -16.21 32.61 3.53
CA THR A 76 -17.25 33.66 3.44
C THR A 76 -18.49 33.24 2.66
N GLU A 77 -18.39 32.19 1.84
CA GLU A 77 -19.51 31.72 1.00
C GLU A 77 -20.25 30.50 1.57
N ILE A 78 -19.78 29.89 2.67
CA ILE A 78 -20.51 28.78 3.30
C ILE A 78 -21.53 29.28 4.33
N VAL A 79 -21.37 30.51 4.81
CA VAL A 79 -22.27 31.15 5.77
C VAL A 79 -22.67 32.54 5.28
N LYS A 80 -23.97 32.76 5.18
CA LYS A 80 -24.52 34.08 4.78
C LYS A 80 -25.67 34.48 5.67
N GLN A 81 -25.91 35.79 5.71
CA GLN A 81 -27.05 36.37 6.40
C GLN A 81 -28.10 36.79 5.36
N PHE A 82 -29.33 36.38 5.62
CA PHE A 82 -30.48 36.66 4.78
C PHE A 82 -31.48 37.51 5.54
N THR A 83 -32.19 38.34 4.78
CA THR A 83 -33.27 39.19 5.28
C THR A 83 -34.53 38.87 4.51
N ALA A 84 -35.54 38.32 5.19
CA ALA A 84 -36.88 38.16 4.67
C ALA A 84 -37.74 39.34 5.13
N THR A 85 -38.50 39.94 4.23
CA THR A 85 -39.50 40.96 4.54
C THR A 85 -40.86 40.43 4.14
N ILE A 86 -41.77 40.36 5.13
CA ILE A 86 -43.13 39.87 4.99
C ILE A 86 -44.06 41.05 5.28
N ASP A 87 -44.57 41.68 4.22
CA ASP A 87 -45.19 43.01 4.24
C ASP A 87 -44.29 44.07 4.91
N SER A 88 -44.53 44.35 6.20
CA SER A 88 -43.76 45.31 7.01
C SER A 88 -42.87 44.64 8.06
N THR A 89 -42.95 43.32 8.21
CA THR A 89 -42.18 42.57 9.21
C THR A 89 -40.86 42.09 8.61
N THR A 90 -39.74 42.46 9.23
CA THR A 90 -38.41 42.00 8.81
C THR A 90 -37.90 40.89 9.71
N VAL A 91 -37.47 39.78 9.09
CA VAL A 91 -36.87 38.62 9.73
C VAL A 91 -35.43 38.47 9.23
N ASN A 92 -34.46 38.56 10.14
CA ASN A 92 -33.05 38.35 9.85
C ASN A 92 -32.60 37.00 10.38
N PHE A 93 -31.93 36.22 9.54
CA PHE A 93 -31.45 34.90 9.91
C PHE A 93 -30.15 34.57 9.17
N LYS A 94 -29.31 33.77 9.82
CA LYS A 94 -28.04 33.31 9.26
C LYS A 94 -28.20 31.85 8.84
N VAL A 95 -27.75 31.54 7.63
CA VAL A 95 -27.80 30.18 7.11
C VAL A 95 -26.38 29.70 6.84
N ILE A 96 -26.07 28.53 7.39
CA ILE A 96 -24.82 27.80 7.15
C ILE A 96 -25.13 26.69 6.16
N ARG A 97 -24.27 26.52 5.17
CA ARG A 97 -24.28 25.35 4.30
C ARG A 97 -23.99 24.13 5.15
N CYS A 98 -25.01 23.39 5.51
CA CYS A 98 -24.93 22.24 6.39
C CYS A 98 -26.28 21.53 6.37
N GLY A 99 -26.29 20.22 6.55
CA GLY A 99 -27.50 19.41 6.70
C GLY A 99 -27.17 18.16 7.48
N VAL A 100 -28.00 17.87 8.48
CA VAL A 100 -27.89 16.67 9.31
C VAL A 100 -29.26 16.00 9.31
N LEU A 101 -29.35 14.77 8.83
CA LEU A 101 -30.62 14.02 8.87
C LEU A 101 -31.04 13.83 10.34
N ASP A 102 -32.31 14.06 10.65
CA ASP A 102 -32.90 13.92 11.99
C ASP A 102 -32.10 14.60 13.12
N LEU A 103 -31.71 15.87 12.90
CA LEU A 103 -30.99 16.66 13.89
C LEU A 103 -31.75 16.73 15.23
N ALA A 104 -31.20 16.05 16.25
CA ALA A 104 -31.81 15.95 17.58
C ALA A 104 -31.51 17.13 18.52
N ASP A 105 -30.53 17.99 18.20
CA ASP A 105 -30.10 19.15 19.00
C ASP A 105 -30.38 20.46 18.24
N THR A 106 -30.20 21.60 18.90
CA THR A 106 -30.26 22.90 18.23
C THR A 106 -29.07 23.06 17.27
N PRO A 107 -29.25 23.72 16.10
CA PRO A 107 -28.16 24.01 15.18
C PRO A 107 -26.94 24.63 15.83
N THR A 108 -27.14 25.54 16.80
CA THR A 108 -26.05 26.22 17.51
C THR A 108 -25.22 25.27 18.38
N ASN A 109 -25.87 24.41 19.18
CA ASN A 109 -25.16 23.46 20.03
C ASN A 109 -24.42 22.42 19.19
N TRP A 110 -25.09 21.90 18.15
CA TRP A 110 -24.48 20.92 17.26
C TRP A 110 -23.24 21.48 16.56
N LEU A 111 -23.33 22.69 15.98
CA LEU A 111 -22.19 23.35 15.33
C LEU A 111 -21.04 23.66 16.30
N LYS A 112 -21.34 23.96 17.58
CA LYS A 112 -20.32 24.22 18.59
C LYS A 112 -19.43 23.00 18.82
N GLY A 113 -20.02 21.82 18.90
CA GLY A 113 -19.34 20.56 19.18
C GLY A 113 -18.64 19.90 17.98
N ASN A 114 -19.01 20.27 16.76
CA ASN A 114 -18.65 19.51 15.56
C ASN A 114 -17.85 20.32 14.54
N PHE A 115 -16.87 19.64 13.92
CA PHE A 115 -16.32 20.08 12.64
C PHE A 115 -17.31 19.79 11.51
N LEU A 116 -17.22 20.53 10.41
CA LEU A 116 -18.05 20.31 9.23
C LEU A 116 -17.49 19.17 8.37
N THR A 117 -17.33 17.99 8.96
CA THR A 117 -16.79 16.78 8.31
C THR A 117 -17.51 15.53 8.76
N TRP A 118 -17.67 14.58 7.85
CA TRP A 118 -18.09 13.22 8.16
C TRP A 118 -16.93 12.22 8.16
N GLN A 119 -15.71 12.69 7.91
CA GLN A 119 -14.51 11.85 7.93
C GLN A 119 -14.39 11.08 9.25
N PRO A 120 -13.78 9.88 9.24
CA PRO A 120 -13.47 9.15 10.46
C PRO A 120 -12.71 10.05 11.44
N GLN A 121 -13.03 9.97 12.73
CA GLN A 121 -12.40 10.80 13.76
C GLN A 121 -10.88 10.57 13.85
N GLN A 122 -10.41 9.38 13.47
CA GLN A 122 -9.01 9.05 13.26
C GLN A 122 -8.81 8.69 11.80
N LYS A 123 -7.94 9.42 11.10
CA LYS A 123 -7.75 9.24 9.66
C LYS A 123 -6.28 9.05 9.28
N ALA A 124 -6.04 8.01 8.49
CA ALA A 124 -4.77 7.75 7.83
C ALA A 124 -4.53 8.73 6.69
N ILE A 125 -3.34 9.33 6.63
CA ILE A 125 -2.96 10.26 5.56
C ILE A 125 -1.51 10.02 5.13
N THR A 126 -1.24 10.21 3.84
CA THR A 126 0.12 10.20 3.30
C THR A 126 0.76 11.59 3.39
N TYR A 127 2.06 11.66 3.07
CA TYR A 127 2.83 12.90 3.14
C TYR A 127 2.20 14.06 2.33
N TYR A 128 1.67 13.76 1.14
CA TYR A 128 1.08 14.75 0.23
C TYR A 128 -0.45 14.66 0.12
N SER A 129 -1.11 13.90 1.00
CA SER A 129 -2.58 13.82 1.00
C SER A 129 -3.19 15.20 1.26
N PRO A 130 -4.03 15.71 0.34
CA PRO A 130 -4.64 17.02 0.49
C PRO A 130 -5.77 16.96 1.54
N GLU A 131 -5.63 17.69 2.65
CA GLU A 131 -6.55 17.60 3.77
C GLU A 131 -6.94 18.98 4.27
N TRP A 132 -8.25 19.23 4.37
CA TRP A 132 -8.80 20.43 5.01
C TRP A 132 -9.86 20.04 6.02
N LEU A 133 -9.91 20.78 7.11
CA LEU A 133 -10.99 20.69 8.09
C LEU A 133 -11.62 22.07 8.25
N THR A 134 -12.93 22.09 8.46
CA THR A 134 -13.71 23.33 8.54
C THR A 134 -14.48 23.39 9.85
N TYR A 135 -14.44 24.55 10.51
CA TYR A 135 -15.15 24.80 11.77
C TYR A 135 -15.98 26.07 11.68
N TYR A 136 -17.24 26.00 12.13
CA TYR A 136 -18.07 27.18 12.34
C TYR A 136 -17.97 27.63 13.80
N ALA A 137 -17.32 28.76 14.03
CA ALA A 137 -17.09 29.28 15.37
C ALA A 137 -18.35 29.97 15.90
N THR A 138 -19.14 29.29 16.74
CA THR A 138 -20.31 29.89 17.39
C THR A 138 -19.91 31.02 18.35
N GLU A 139 -18.77 30.87 19.02
CA GLU A 139 -18.10 31.88 19.84
C GLU A 139 -16.63 32.04 19.43
N GLY A 140 -15.95 33.07 19.93
CA GLY A 140 -14.53 33.30 19.60
C GLY A 140 -13.65 32.17 20.13
N CYS A 141 -12.86 31.55 19.25
CA CYS A 141 -12.04 30.39 19.60
C CYS A 141 -10.71 30.36 18.83
N THR A 142 -9.84 29.43 19.19
CA THR A 142 -8.59 29.13 18.47
C THR A 142 -8.57 27.67 18.08
N ILE A 143 -8.02 27.37 16.90
CA ILE A 143 -7.80 26.01 16.46
C ILE A 143 -6.41 25.59 16.91
N LYS A 144 -6.34 24.54 17.73
CA LYS A 144 -5.11 23.98 18.26
C LYS A 144 -4.76 22.68 17.55
N LEU A 145 -3.46 22.43 17.47
CA LEU A 145 -2.87 21.20 17.00
C LEU A 145 -1.88 20.71 18.04
N LYS A 146 -1.94 19.42 18.41
CA LYS A 146 -0.94 18.75 19.24
C LYS A 146 -0.35 17.58 18.47
N ALA A 147 0.93 17.68 18.18
CA ALA A 147 1.71 16.67 17.48
C ALA A 147 2.42 15.74 18.47
N TYR A 148 2.44 14.45 18.17
CA TYR A 148 3.06 13.41 18.98
C TYR A 148 4.19 12.74 18.20
N PHE A 149 5.34 12.60 18.83
CA PHE A 149 6.55 12.00 18.27
C PHE A 149 6.91 10.73 19.06
N PRO A 150 7.87 9.91 18.57
CA PRO A 150 8.44 8.83 19.36
C PRO A 150 8.93 9.33 20.74
N GLU A 151 9.06 8.41 21.70
CA GLU A 151 9.54 8.71 23.06
C GLU A 151 8.66 9.68 23.87
N SER A 152 7.37 9.76 23.56
CA SER A 152 6.37 10.61 24.25
C SER A 152 6.63 12.12 24.15
N ILE A 153 7.42 12.56 23.16
CA ILE A 153 7.63 13.98 22.88
C ILE A 153 6.37 14.55 22.25
N VAL A 154 5.92 15.71 22.74
CA VAL A 154 4.73 16.42 22.24
C VAL A 154 5.03 17.88 21.92
N GLN A 155 4.42 18.40 20.85
CA GLN A 155 4.53 19.79 20.46
C GLN A 155 3.15 20.37 20.15
N ASN A 156 2.84 21.53 20.73
CA ASN A 156 1.57 22.22 20.52
C ASN A 156 1.76 23.39 19.55
N VAL A 157 0.83 23.55 18.60
CA VAL A 157 0.79 24.60 17.59
C VAL A 157 -0.61 25.22 17.59
N THR A 158 -0.70 26.52 17.37
CA THR A 158 -1.99 27.18 17.07
C THR A 158 -2.08 27.38 15.56
N LEU A 159 -3.10 26.79 14.93
CA LEU A 159 -3.30 26.91 13.48
C LEU A 159 -3.88 28.26 13.10
N GLY A 160 -4.77 28.82 13.94
CA GLY A 160 -5.34 30.13 13.73
C GLY A 160 -6.44 30.49 14.73
N THR A 161 -6.90 31.74 14.65
CA THR A 161 -7.94 32.30 15.51
C THR A 161 -9.23 32.48 14.72
N CYS A 162 -10.37 32.06 15.28
CA CYS A 162 -11.68 32.15 14.65
C CYS A 162 -12.53 33.23 15.32
N GLY A 163 -13.05 34.16 14.53
CA GLY A 163 -14.07 35.12 14.99
C GLY A 163 -15.44 34.46 15.13
N SER A 164 -16.21 34.86 16.14
CA SER A 164 -17.58 34.35 16.37
C SER A 164 -18.50 34.61 15.17
N GLY A 165 -19.37 33.64 14.90
CA GLY A 165 -20.37 33.65 13.86
C GLY A 165 -19.82 33.47 12.44
N ARG A 166 -18.60 32.96 12.29
CA ARG A 166 -17.88 32.78 11.00
C ARG A 166 -17.33 31.37 10.89
N ALA A 167 -17.09 30.93 9.66
CA ALA A 167 -16.49 29.63 9.39
C ALA A 167 -15.06 29.75 8.85
N PHE A 168 -14.20 28.84 9.26
CA PHE A 168 -12.79 28.82 8.86
C PHE A 168 -12.39 27.42 8.40
N SER A 169 -11.62 27.36 7.32
CA SER A 169 -10.99 26.14 6.85
C SER A 169 -9.48 26.22 7.06
N PHE A 170 -8.89 25.09 7.42
CA PHE A 170 -7.47 25.00 7.70
C PHE A 170 -6.87 23.72 7.13
N ASN A 171 -5.66 23.86 6.59
CA ASN A 171 -4.92 22.80 5.90
C ASN A 171 -4.26 21.88 6.93
N LEU A 172 -4.56 20.59 6.82
CA LEU A 172 -4.06 19.52 7.67
C LEU A 172 -3.28 18.48 6.85
N GLN A 173 -2.79 18.83 5.66
CA GLN A 173 -1.87 18.00 4.91
C GLN A 173 -0.61 17.73 5.76
N TYR A 174 -0.17 16.47 5.79
CA TYR A 174 0.95 16.06 6.62
C TYR A 174 2.22 16.89 6.38
N ALA A 175 2.61 17.11 5.12
CA ALA A 175 3.77 17.94 4.77
C ALA A 175 3.66 19.38 5.29
N HIS A 176 2.46 19.98 5.26
CA HIS A 176 2.23 21.33 5.77
C HIS A 176 2.38 21.38 7.29
N VAL A 177 1.79 20.41 7.99
CA VAL A 177 1.90 20.26 9.45
C VAL A 177 3.35 20.01 9.86
N ALA A 178 4.08 19.15 9.17
CA ALA A 178 5.51 18.92 9.40
C ALA A 178 6.32 20.23 9.26
N GLY A 179 6.01 21.06 8.26
CA GLY A 179 6.59 22.39 8.09
C GLY A 179 6.33 23.32 9.28
N LEU A 180 5.11 23.36 9.81
CA LEU A 180 4.76 24.12 11.03
C LEU A 180 5.51 23.63 12.27
N LEU A 181 5.93 22.37 12.28
CA LEU A 181 6.68 21.72 13.37
C LEU A 181 8.20 21.83 13.19
N GLY A 182 8.68 22.60 12.21
CA GLY A 182 10.11 22.77 11.93
C GLY A 182 10.72 21.58 11.18
N ASN A 183 9.96 21.01 10.23
CA ASN A 183 10.31 19.81 9.46
C ASN A 183 10.55 18.56 10.32
N LYS A 184 9.82 18.46 11.43
CA LYS A 184 9.74 17.25 12.24
C LYS A 184 8.51 16.43 11.83
N TYR A 185 8.63 15.11 11.86
CA TYR A 185 7.62 14.19 11.35
C TYR A 185 6.85 13.53 12.51
N PRO A 186 5.65 14.01 12.85
CA PRO A 186 4.87 13.42 13.94
C PRO A 186 4.29 12.06 13.56
N THR A 187 4.19 11.15 14.52
CA THR A 187 3.46 9.88 14.36
C THR A 187 1.97 10.15 14.08
N HIS A 188 1.39 11.10 14.81
CA HIS A 188 0.04 11.59 14.64
C HIS A 188 -0.11 12.99 15.25
N TYR A 189 -1.19 13.68 14.90
CA TYR A 189 -1.56 14.94 15.52
C TYR A 189 -3.07 15.05 15.74
N ASP A 190 -3.40 15.68 16.86
CA ASP A 190 -4.76 15.95 17.32
C ASP A 190 -5.11 17.40 17.05
N VAL A 191 -6.32 17.66 16.56
CA VAL A 191 -6.83 19.00 16.24
C VAL A 191 -8.17 19.23 16.94
N TRP A 192 -8.31 20.38 17.59
CA TRP A 192 -9.54 20.79 18.29
C TRP A 192 -9.73 22.31 18.29
N ALA A 193 -10.95 22.76 18.53
CA ALA A 193 -11.27 24.16 18.82
C ALA A 193 -11.32 24.39 20.34
N GLU A 194 -10.73 25.49 20.82
CA GLU A 194 -10.81 25.90 22.23
C GLU A 194 -11.05 27.41 22.39
N THR A 195 -11.73 27.79 23.47
CA THR A 195 -11.94 29.19 23.86
C THR A 195 -10.63 29.83 24.32
N SER A 196 -10.61 31.16 24.44
CA SER A 196 -9.48 31.90 25.04
C SER A 196 -9.20 31.51 26.50
N ALA A 197 -10.17 30.94 27.20
CA ALA A 197 -10.05 30.41 28.55
C ALA A 197 -9.53 28.96 28.61
N GLY A 198 -9.18 28.34 27.46
CA GLY A 198 -8.69 26.97 27.37
C GLY A 198 -9.77 25.88 27.43
N ALA A 199 -11.06 26.25 27.42
CA ALA A 199 -12.15 25.27 27.37
C ALA A 199 -12.31 24.72 25.94
N ARG A 200 -12.18 23.39 25.78
CA ARG A 200 -12.37 22.69 24.50
C ARG A 200 -13.83 22.73 24.06
N LEU A 201 -14.07 23.13 22.81
CA LEU A 201 -15.39 23.27 22.20
C LEU A 201 -15.78 22.06 21.34
N SER A 202 -14.84 21.54 20.56
CA SER A 202 -15.07 20.43 19.63
C SER A 202 -14.57 19.09 20.19
N PHE A 203 -14.95 18.00 19.54
CA PHE A 203 -14.20 16.76 19.66
C PHE A 203 -12.77 16.91 19.07
N ILE A 204 -11.91 15.93 19.34
CA ILE A 204 -10.56 15.87 18.77
C ILE A 204 -10.61 15.10 17.44
N GLN A 205 -10.19 15.74 16.36
CA GLN A 205 -9.92 15.09 15.08
C GLN A 205 -8.45 14.68 15.03
N ARG A 206 -8.15 13.41 14.76
CA ARG A 206 -6.79 12.87 14.70
C ARG A 206 -6.41 12.48 13.28
N TYR A 207 -5.21 12.86 12.89
CA TYR A 207 -4.59 12.41 11.66
C TYR A 207 -3.29 11.69 11.99
N TYR A 208 -3.04 10.56 11.34
CA TYR A 208 -1.80 9.79 11.52
C TYR A 208 -1.19 9.46 10.16
N PHE A 209 0.14 9.39 10.14
CA PHE A 209 0.85 9.05 8.93
C PHE A 209 0.63 7.60 8.54
N SER A 210 0.36 7.36 7.26
CA SER A 210 0.38 6.05 6.63
C SER A 210 1.19 6.09 5.33
N GLU A 211 1.82 4.96 5.00
CA GLU A 211 2.44 4.78 3.69
C GLU A 211 1.38 4.66 2.59
N VAL A 212 1.80 4.86 1.35
CA VAL A 212 0.95 4.73 0.16
C VAL A 212 0.45 3.29 0.05
N ASP A 213 -0.86 3.10 -0.09
CA ASP A 213 -1.47 1.75 -0.08
C ASP A 213 -1.32 1.06 -1.45
N SER A 214 -1.20 1.84 -2.53
CA SER A 214 -1.06 1.38 -3.90
C SER A 214 -0.43 2.46 -4.78
N GLU A 215 0.34 2.07 -5.80
CA GLU A 215 0.88 3.02 -6.80
C GLU A 215 -0.23 3.77 -7.56
N GLN A 216 -1.45 3.20 -7.61
CA GLN A 216 -2.62 3.82 -8.23
C GLN A 216 -3.49 4.61 -7.25
N GLU A 217 -3.00 4.88 -6.05
CA GLU A 217 -3.70 5.69 -5.07
C GLU A 217 -4.04 7.08 -5.61
N GLN A 218 -5.30 7.48 -5.46
CA GLN A 218 -5.80 8.79 -5.85
C GLN A 218 -6.62 9.41 -4.73
N TRP A 219 -6.54 10.74 -4.60
CA TRP A 219 -7.32 11.47 -3.60
C TRP A 219 -8.47 12.24 -4.27
N PHE A 220 -9.69 11.95 -3.83
CA PHE A 220 -10.91 12.60 -4.30
C PHE A 220 -11.43 13.52 -3.20
N LEU A 221 -11.74 14.76 -3.53
CA LEU A 221 -12.28 15.73 -2.58
C LEU A 221 -13.72 16.06 -2.94
N PHE A 222 -14.58 16.27 -1.96
CA PHE A 222 -15.97 16.63 -2.21
C PHE A 222 -16.56 17.52 -1.12
N GLU A 223 -17.51 18.37 -1.53
CA GLU A 223 -18.28 19.20 -0.61
C GLU A 223 -19.32 18.32 0.09
N ASN A 224 -19.06 17.94 1.33
CA ASN A 224 -19.96 17.11 2.13
C ASN A 224 -21.26 17.86 2.47
N SER A 225 -22.24 17.13 2.99
CA SER A 225 -23.53 17.65 3.45
C SER A 225 -23.42 18.63 4.61
N LEU A 226 -22.34 18.60 5.40
CA LEU A 226 -22.04 19.57 6.46
C LEU A 226 -21.46 20.89 5.94
N GLY A 227 -21.18 20.98 4.64
CA GLY A 227 -20.62 22.16 3.98
C GLY A 227 -19.11 22.35 4.13
N GLY A 228 -18.40 21.36 4.66
CA GLY A 228 -16.94 21.29 4.59
C GLY A 228 -16.47 20.48 3.39
N LEU A 229 -15.15 20.27 3.33
CA LEU A 229 -14.49 19.52 2.27
C LEU A 229 -13.93 18.22 2.87
N ASP A 230 -14.35 17.10 2.29
CA ASP A 230 -13.91 15.78 2.70
C ASP A 230 -13.01 15.17 1.63
N THR A 231 -11.94 14.49 2.04
CA THR A 231 -10.99 13.83 1.14
C THR A 231 -11.08 12.32 1.28
N LEU A 232 -11.52 11.63 0.23
CA LEU A 232 -11.42 10.17 0.07
C LEU A 232 -10.04 9.79 -0.46
N ARG A 233 -9.39 8.84 0.20
CA ARG A 233 -8.21 8.14 -0.28
C ARG A 233 -8.67 6.85 -0.95
N ALA A 234 -8.42 6.68 -2.25
CA ALA A 234 -8.89 5.55 -3.03
C ALA A 234 -7.68 4.76 -3.58
N SER A 235 -7.44 3.57 -3.04
CA SER A 235 -6.26 2.74 -3.32
C SER A 235 -6.49 1.66 -4.39
N GLY A 236 -7.74 1.35 -4.73
CA GLY A 236 -8.09 0.37 -5.76
C GLY A 236 -7.69 0.77 -7.18
N GLU A 237 -7.86 -0.14 -8.13
CA GLU A 237 -7.45 0.07 -9.53
C GLU A 237 -8.19 1.22 -10.23
N THR A 238 -7.53 1.81 -11.23
CA THR A 238 -8.06 2.86 -12.09
C THR A 238 -7.96 2.47 -13.57
N ASP A 239 -9.10 2.29 -14.22
CA ASP A 239 -9.17 2.06 -15.66
C ASP A 239 -9.50 3.35 -16.41
N LEU A 240 -8.94 3.50 -17.62
CA LEU A 240 -9.23 4.61 -18.53
C LEU A 240 -9.88 4.10 -19.82
N GLU A 241 -11.13 4.51 -20.05
CA GLU A 241 -11.84 4.38 -21.31
C GLU A 241 -11.69 5.70 -22.11
N SER A 242 -11.00 5.66 -23.24
CA SER A 242 -10.85 6.80 -24.15
C SER A 242 -11.52 6.52 -25.49
N THR A 243 -12.48 7.36 -25.88
CA THR A 243 -13.14 7.30 -27.18
C THR A 243 -12.99 8.62 -27.93
N HIS A 244 -12.82 8.52 -29.25
CA HIS A 244 -12.65 9.67 -30.15
C HIS A 244 -13.68 9.57 -31.28
N GLU A 245 -14.58 10.55 -31.35
CA GLU A 245 -15.59 10.64 -32.40
C GLU A 245 -15.17 11.72 -33.40
N HIS A 246 -14.81 11.29 -34.61
CA HIS A 246 -14.36 12.15 -35.69
C HIS A 246 -15.57 12.67 -36.48
N LYS A 247 -15.88 13.96 -36.34
CA LYS A 247 -16.96 14.60 -37.09
C LYS A 247 -16.41 15.11 -38.41
N THR A 248 -16.92 14.52 -39.48
CA THR A 248 -16.52 14.81 -40.86
C THR A 248 -17.65 15.48 -41.64
N ALA A 249 -17.29 16.26 -42.64
CA ALA A 249 -18.18 16.86 -43.62
C ALA A 249 -17.56 16.69 -45.01
N ILE A 250 -18.38 16.64 -46.06
CA ILE A 250 -17.88 16.62 -47.44
C ILE A 250 -17.96 18.03 -47.99
N VAL A 251 -16.83 18.58 -48.41
CA VAL A 251 -16.73 19.88 -49.08
C VAL A 251 -15.99 19.65 -50.39
N ASP A 252 -16.60 20.06 -51.51
CA ASP A 252 -16.07 19.90 -52.87
C ASP A 252 -15.66 18.46 -53.27
N GLY A 253 -16.37 17.46 -52.72
CA GLY A 253 -16.10 16.04 -53.00
C GLY A 253 -14.98 15.44 -52.16
N GLU A 254 -14.34 16.21 -51.28
CA GLU A 254 -13.36 15.73 -50.31
C GLU A 254 -13.97 15.63 -48.91
N VAL A 255 -13.69 14.52 -48.22
CA VAL A 255 -14.05 14.34 -46.82
C VAL A 255 -13.09 15.15 -45.97
N GLN A 256 -13.59 16.14 -45.25
CA GLN A 256 -12.84 16.96 -44.31
C GLN A 256 -13.31 16.70 -42.88
N GLU A 257 -12.37 16.52 -41.96
CA GLU A 257 -12.63 16.47 -40.53
C GLU A 257 -12.69 17.88 -39.96
N TYR A 258 -13.75 18.22 -39.21
CA TYR A 258 -13.94 19.56 -38.65
C TYR A 258 -14.00 19.59 -37.12
N LYS A 259 -14.26 18.46 -36.46
CA LYS A 259 -14.26 18.37 -34.99
C LYS A 259 -13.97 16.94 -34.52
N ILE A 260 -13.16 16.80 -33.47
CA ILE A 260 -12.97 15.53 -32.77
C ILE A 260 -13.59 15.66 -31.38
N ASP A 261 -14.64 14.90 -31.10
CA ASP A 261 -15.22 14.78 -29.76
C ASP A 261 -14.47 13.68 -29.00
N THR A 262 -13.58 14.09 -28.08
CA THR A 262 -12.81 13.18 -27.23
C THR A 262 -13.50 12.99 -25.88
N LYS A 263 -13.77 11.74 -25.49
CA LYS A 263 -14.32 11.37 -24.18
C LYS A 263 -13.31 10.48 -23.46
N ARG A 264 -12.84 10.95 -22.30
CA ARG A 264 -11.98 10.19 -21.37
C ARG A 264 -12.78 9.95 -20.10
N ILE A 265 -13.11 8.70 -19.82
CA ILE A 265 -13.86 8.26 -18.65
C ILE A 265 -12.93 7.36 -17.83
N TYR A 266 -12.82 7.65 -16.56
CA TYR A 266 -12.01 6.88 -15.61
C TYR A 266 -12.95 6.05 -14.74
N THR A 267 -12.66 4.78 -14.57
CA THR A 267 -13.35 3.91 -13.61
C THR A 267 -12.41 3.72 -12.43
N LYS A 268 -12.82 4.16 -11.23
CA LYS A 268 -12.01 4.07 -10.02
C LYS A 268 -12.66 3.12 -9.02
N ASN A 269 -11.90 2.15 -8.57
CA ASN A 269 -12.21 1.36 -7.39
C ASN A 269 -11.63 2.04 -6.14
N THR A 270 -12.40 2.10 -5.05
CA THR A 270 -11.95 2.76 -3.81
C THR A 270 -10.86 1.98 -3.08
N GLY A 271 -10.73 0.68 -3.33
CA GLY A 271 -10.08 -0.23 -2.41
C GLY A 271 -10.98 -0.55 -1.21
N HIS A 272 -10.47 -1.38 -0.31
CA HIS A 272 -11.20 -1.81 0.88
C HIS A 272 -11.58 -0.63 1.77
N LEU A 273 -12.85 -0.56 2.18
CA LEU A 273 -13.39 0.48 3.07
C LEU A 273 -13.90 -0.15 4.36
N THR A 274 -13.67 0.50 5.49
CA THR A 274 -14.30 0.13 6.77
C THR A 274 -15.81 0.41 6.76
N ASP A 275 -16.55 -0.17 7.71
CA ASP A 275 -17.99 0.06 7.88
C ASP A 275 -18.38 1.53 8.06
N TYR A 276 -17.52 2.31 8.70
CA TYR A 276 -17.74 3.74 8.87
C TYR A 276 -17.48 4.47 7.54
N GLU A 277 -16.39 4.15 6.86
CA GLU A 277 -16.04 4.78 5.58
C GLU A 277 -17.08 4.50 4.49
N ARG A 278 -17.65 3.29 4.44
CA ARG A 278 -18.76 2.97 3.52
C ARG A 278 -19.96 3.88 3.74
N ARG A 279 -20.33 4.13 5.00
CA ARG A 279 -21.45 5.03 5.36
C ARG A 279 -21.13 6.49 5.07
N TRP A 280 -19.93 6.93 5.43
CA TRP A 280 -19.45 8.29 5.10
C TRP A 280 -19.47 8.54 3.59
N LEU A 281 -19.03 7.56 2.79
CA LEU A 281 -18.92 7.74 1.34
C LEU A 281 -20.27 7.80 0.63
N MET A 282 -21.39 7.45 1.28
CA MET A 282 -22.73 7.70 0.74
C MET A 282 -23.01 9.18 0.50
N ASP A 283 -22.26 10.09 1.14
CA ASP A 283 -22.36 11.53 0.92
C ASP A 283 -21.58 12.00 -0.32
N PHE A 284 -20.70 11.15 -0.89
CA PHE A 284 -19.93 11.48 -2.08
C PHE A 284 -20.79 11.60 -3.34
N PRO A 285 -21.62 10.61 -3.75
CA PRO A 285 -22.45 10.74 -4.96
C PRO A 285 -23.34 11.99 -5.00
N PRO A 286 -24.11 12.34 -3.94
CA PRO A 286 -24.97 13.52 -3.94
C PRO A 286 -24.20 14.84 -3.79
N ALA A 287 -22.90 14.83 -3.51
CA ALA A 287 -22.10 16.04 -3.33
C ALA A 287 -22.15 16.96 -4.57
N ARG A 288 -22.46 18.24 -4.36
CA ARG A 288 -22.65 19.22 -5.45
C ARG A 288 -21.36 19.54 -6.21
N ALA A 289 -20.22 19.42 -5.54
CA ALA A 289 -18.91 19.61 -6.14
C ALA A 289 -17.96 18.51 -5.70
N LYS A 290 -17.22 17.99 -6.68
CA LYS A 290 -16.27 16.89 -6.53
C LYS A 290 -14.99 17.25 -7.27
N TYR A 291 -13.89 16.80 -6.74
CA TYR A 291 -12.55 17.11 -7.22
C TYR A 291 -11.67 15.88 -7.13
N ILE A 292 -10.58 15.88 -7.88
CA ILE A 292 -9.48 14.94 -7.76
C ILE A 292 -8.18 15.71 -7.61
N HIS A 293 -7.32 15.26 -6.72
CA HIS A 293 -5.93 15.70 -6.69
C HIS A 293 -5.13 14.87 -7.70
N HIS A 294 -4.76 15.50 -8.81
CA HIS A 294 -4.07 14.83 -9.91
C HIS A 294 -2.90 15.69 -10.38
N SER A 295 -1.69 15.08 -10.31
CA SER A 295 -0.40 15.67 -10.69
C SER A 295 -0.18 17.09 -10.12
N GLY A 296 -0.29 17.19 -8.79
CA GLY A 296 0.03 18.39 -8.01
C GLY A 296 -1.04 19.49 -8.01
N ALA A 297 -2.21 19.22 -8.60
CA ALA A 297 -3.31 20.18 -8.65
C ALA A 297 -4.66 19.54 -8.31
N ILE A 298 -5.54 20.32 -7.67
CA ILE A 298 -6.93 19.95 -7.44
C ILE A 298 -7.74 20.33 -8.68
N ARG A 299 -8.38 19.35 -9.30
CA ARG A 299 -9.18 19.52 -10.53
C ARG A 299 -10.62 19.11 -10.28
N LYS A 300 -11.58 19.90 -10.79
CA LYS A 300 -13.00 19.56 -10.67
C LYS A 300 -13.36 18.38 -11.59
N ILE A 301 -14.16 17.47 -11.08
CA ILE A 301 -14.62 16.27 -11.80
C ILE A 301 -16.16 16.19 -11.79
N VAL A 302 -16.67 15.35 -12.68
CA VAL A 302 -18.07 14.89 -12.70
C VAL A 302 -18.04 13.39 -12.52
N VAL A 303 -18.73 12.89 -11.50
CA VAL A 303 -18.97 11.46 -11.31
C VAL A 303 -20.18 11.06 -12.16
N LEU A 304 -20.05 9.95 -12.87
CA LEU A 304 -21.07 9.35 -13.72
C LEU A 304 -21.77 8.24 -12.93
N GLU A 305 -23.05 8.00 -13.20
CA GLU A 305 -23.88 7.06 -12.43
C GLU A 305 -23.20 5.70 -12.27
N THR A 306 -23.08 5.30 -11.00
CA THR A 306 -22.56 4.00 -10.55
C THR A 306 -23.29 3.64 -9.26
N PRO A 307 -23.72 2.38 -9.09
CA PRO A 307 -24.47 1.98 -7.90
C PRO A 307 -23.55 1.97 -6.67
N PHE A 308 -23.78 2.89 -5.74
CA PHE A 308 -23.27 2.80 -4.36
C PHE A 308 -24.19 1.87 -3.55
N ASN A 309 -24.34 0.64 -4.03
CA ASN A 309 -25.17 -0.38 -3.40
C ASN A 309 -24.27 -1.42 -2.74
N TYR A 310 -24.61 -1.82 -1.52
CA TYR A 310 -24.00 -2.96 -0.82
C TYR A 310 -25.09 -3.62 0.03
N ALA A 311 -25.04 -4.93 0.24
CA ALA A 311 -25.92 -5.53 1.23
C ALA A 311 -25.37 -5.20 2.63
N VAL A 312 -26.23 -4.81 3.56
CA VAL A 312 -25.81 -4.45 4.92
C VAL A 312 -25.15 -5.64 5.64
N SER A 313 -25.47 -6.87 5.22
CA SER A 313 -24.85 -8.12 5.65
C SER A 313 -23.47 -8.38 5.05
N ASP A 314 -23.08 -7.67 4.00
CA ASP A 314 -21.80 -7.91 3.32
C ASP A 314 -20.63 -7.38 4.17
N SER A 315 -19.59 -8.20 4.27
CA SER A 315 -18.29 -7.82 4.83
C SER A 315 -17.77 -6.54 4.18
N PRO A 316 -16.89 -5.76 4.85
CA PRO A 316 -16.41 -4.49 4.33
C PRO A 316 -15.90 -4.59 2.88
N THR A 317 -16.61 -3.93 1.96
CA THR A 317 -16.37 -3.95 0.50
C THR A 317 -15.83 -2.63 -0.01
N ASP A 318 -15.34 -2.63 -1.23
CA ASP A 318 -15.04 -1.45 -2.03
C ASP A 318 -16.29 -0.89 -2.75
N PHE A 319 -16.17 0.33 -3.27
CA PHE A 319 -17.06 0.87 -4.28
C PHE A 319 -16.29 1.12 -5.58
N THR A 320 -16.99 0.98 -6.71
CA THR A 320 -16.46 1.37 -8.01
C THR A 320 -17.31 2.48 -8.61
N PHE A 321 -16.68 3.60 -8.97
CA PHE A 321 -17.37 4.73 -9.59
C PHE A 321 -16.66 5.23 -10.85
N LYS A 322 -17.45 5.74 -11.81
CA LYS A 322 -16.92 6.35 -13.04
C LYS A 322 -16.84 7.86 -12.89
N TYR A 323 -15.78 8.49 -13.38
CA TYR A 323 -15.64 9.95 -13.38
C TYR A 323 -14.95 10.49 -14.63
N ARG A 324 -15.11 11.79 -14.87
CA ARG A 324 -14.38 12.53 -15.90
C ARG A 324 -14.05 13.95 -15.43
N PHE A 325 -12.99 14.54 -15.97
CA PHE A 325 -12.68 15.95 -15.73
C PHE A 325 -13.77 16.86 -16.32
N THR A 326 -14.04 18.00 -15.67
CA THR A 326 -15.00 18.98 -16.18
C THR A 326 -14.50 19.66 -17.47
N SER A 327 -13.19 19.85 -17.60
CA SER A 327 -12.57 20.40 -18.80
C SER A 327 -12.50 19.35 -19.90
N GLN A 328 -13.22 19.55 -20.99
CA GLN A 328 -13.11 18.76 -22.21
C GLN A 328 -12.18 19.47 -23.18
N SER A 329 -10.92 19.05 -23.24
CA SER A 329 -9.96 19.51 -24.26
C SER A 329 -9.44 18.30 -25.03
N SER A 330 -9.29 18.44 -26.34
CA SER A 330 -8.62 17.46 -27.20
C SER A 330 -7.11 17.41 -26.92
N CYS A 331 -6.53 18.50 -26.44
CA CYS A 331 -5.11 18.61 -26.13
C CYS A 331 -4.71 17.73 -24.93
N LEU A 332 -3.50 17.17 -24.99
CA LEU A 332 -2.89 16.47 -23.86
C LEU A 332 -2.30 17.49 -22.87
N ASN A 333 -2.36 17.16 -21.58
CA ASN A 333 -1.69 17.89 -20.51
C ASN A 333 -0.74 16.95 -19.79
N LEU A 334 0.38 16.62 -20.46
CA LEU A 334 1.41 15.73 -19.93
C LEU A 334 2.30 16.51 -18.96
N ILE A 335 2.24 16.16 -17.69
CA ILE A 335 3.04 16.80 -16.65
C ILE A 335 4.38 16.06 -16.55
N ARG A 336 5.48 16.78 -16.73
CA ARG A 336 6.84 16.28 -16.53
C ARG A 336 7.28 16.62 -15.11
N SER A 337 7.81 15.65 -14.37
CA SER A 337 8.28 15.82 -12.99
C SER A 337 9.78 15.59 -12.92
N GLU A 338 10.53 16.54 -12.35
CA GLU A 338 11.98 16.37 -12.10
C GLU A 338 12.24 15.25 -11.09
N ASN A 339 11.29 14.97 -10.18
CA ASN A 339 11.41 13.88 -9.20
C ASN A 339 11.39 12.47 -9.82
N LEU A 340 11.00 12.35 -11.10
CA LEU A 340 11.07 11.09 -11.86
C LEU A 340 12.41 10.89 -12.58
N ILE A 341 13.32 11.87 -12.48
CA ILE A 341 14.69 11.72 -12.98
C ILE A 341 15.46 10.91 -11.93
N PRO A 342 15.99 9.71 -12.26
CA PRO A 342 16.76 8.92 -11.32
C PRO A 342 17.93 9.73 -10.79
N THR A 343 18.11 9.77 -9.46
CA THR A 343 19.26 10.44 -8.82
C THR A 343 20.59 9.80 -9.21
N SER A 344 20.57 8.56 -9.69
CA SER A 344 21.71 7.88 -10.31
C SER A 344 21.25 7.05 -11.50
N ILE A 345 21.80 7.32 -12.67
CA ILE A 345 21.71 6.44 -13.84
C ILE A 345 22.89 5.47 -13.75
N THR A 346 22.67 4.25 -13.27
CA THR A 346 23.67 3.18 -13.38
C THR A 346 23.64 2.65 -14.82
N ILE A 347 24.62 3.06 -15.62
CA ILE A 347 24.91 2.41 -16.89
C ILE A 347 25.35 0.97 -16.56
N PRO A 348 24.76 -0.06 -17.17
CA PRO A 348 25.21 -1.44 -16.94
C PRO A 348 26.70 -1.54 -17.20
N ASN A 349 27.39 -2.30 -16.33
CA ASN A 349 28.83 -2.48 -16.29
C ASN A 349 29.47 -2.42 -17.69
N ILE A 350 30.24 -1.37 -17.95
CA ILE A 350 30.95 -1.16 -19.23
C ILE A 350 31.98 -2.28 -19.48
N ASP A 351 32.34 -3.03 -18.44
CA ASP A 351 33.22 -4.20 -18.50
C ASP A 351 32.46 -5.49 -18.85
N ALA A 352 31.16 -5.42 -19.11
CA ALA A 352 30.41 -6.57 -19.62
C ALA A 352 30.95 -6.94 -21.02
N PRO A 353 31.34 -8.20 -21.27
CA PRO A 353 32.06 -8.64 -22.47
C PRO A 353 31.30 -8.49 -23.81
N GLY A 354 30.13 -7.84 -23.81
CA GLY A 354 29.29 -7.56 -24.97
C GLY A 354 28.93 -6.09 -25.19
N PHE A 355 29.43 -5.14 -24.39
CA PHE A 355 29.18 -3.70 -24.60
C PHE A 355 30.45 -3.00 -25.10
N PHE A 356 30.54 -2.74 -26.40
CA PHE A 356 31.66 -2.01 -27.01
C PHE A 356 31.13 -0.76 -27.72
N LEU A 357 31.44 0.42 -27.19
CA LEU A 357 31.27 1.68 -27.93
C LEU A 357 32.49 1.85 -28.83
N PRO A 358 32.35 1.88 -30.18
CA PRO A 358 33.50 2.12 -31.05
C PRO A 358 34.07 3.51 -30.78
N PRO A 359 35.40 3.65 -30.55
CA PRO A 359 36.00 4.92 -30.14
C PRO A 359 35.90 5.96 -31.26
N ARG A 360 35.56 7.21 -30.89
CA ARG A 360 35.55 8.35 -31.81
C ARG A 360 36.95 8.90 -31.98
N LEU A 361 37.27 9.47 -33.15
CA LEU A 361 38.62 10.01 -33.44
C LEU A 361 39.10 11.07 -32.43
N SER A 362 38.16 11.74 -31.74
CA SER A 362 38.42 12.72 -30.67
C SER A 362 38.87 12.11 -29.33
N GLU A 363 38.74 10.79 -29.15
CA GLU A 363 39.04 10.07 -27.91
C GLU A 363 40.44 9.45 -27.91
N TYR A 364 41.17 9.51 -29.05
CA TYR A 364 42.57 9.11 -29.09
C TYR A 364 43.47 10.22 -28.52
N PRO A 365 44.40 9.89 -27.61
CA PRO A 365 45.38 10.85 -27.12
C PRO A 365 46.22 11.36 -28.30
N ARG A 366 46.41 12.67 -28.39
CA ARG A 366 47.30 13.26 -29.40
C ARG A 366 48.72 12.78 -29.14
N THR A 367 49.31 12.06 -30.08
CA THR A 367 50.71 11.64 -29.97
C THR A 367 51.62 12.88 -30.03
N PRO A 368 52.44 13.15 -28.99
CA PRO A 368 53.44 14.20 -29.07
C PRO A 368 54.44 13.87 -30.17
N LEU A 369 54.72 14.84 -31.04
CA LEU A 369 55.61 14.64 -32.19
C LEU A 369 57.04 14.36 -31.70
N HIS A 370 57.54 13.16 -31.95
CA HIS A 370 58.94 12.75 -31.74
C HIS A 370 59.47 12.03 -32.99
N GLU A 371 60.79 11.82 -33.08
CA GLU A 371 61.46 11.38 -34.31
C GLU A 371 60.93 10.08 -34.93
N GLY A 372 60.38 9.20 -34.09
CA GLY A 372 59.85 7.88 -34.47
C GLY A 372 58.36 7.87 -34.83
N VAL A 373 57.64 9.00 -34.76
CA VAL A 373 56.23 9.06 -35.16
C VAL A 373 56.11 8.85 -36.66
N ILE A 374 55.37 7.81 -37.06
CA ILE A 374 55.19 7.39 -38.43
C ILE A 374 53.93 8.04 -39.02
N LEU A 375 54.08 8.67 -40.18
CA LEU A 375 53.00 9.28 -40.94
C LEU A 375 52.88 8.59 -42.29
N PRO A 376 51.67 8.21 -42.74
CA PRO A 376 51.48 7.68 -44.09
C PRO A 376 51.86 8.74 -45.13
N ALA A 377 52.63 8.32 -46.14
CA ALA A 377 53.15 9.17 -47.20
C ALA A 377 52.89 8.54 -48.57
N PHE A 378 52.37 9.35 -49.50
CA PHE A 378 52.08 8.93 -50.86
C PHE A 378 53.03 9.66 -51.80
N ASP A 379 53.94 8.91 -52.44
CA ASP A 379 54.78 9.45 -53.51
C ASP A 379 53.98 9.38 -54.83
N PRO A 380 53.72 10.51 -55.49
CA PRO A 380 52.93 10.54 -56.73
C PRO A 380 53.58 9.77 -57.90
N HIS A 381 54.84 9.36 -57.78
CA HIS A 381 55.55 8.57 -58.79
C HIS A 381 55.53 7.06 -58.53
N THR A 382 54.84 6.60 -57.48
CA THR A 382 54.70 5.18 -57.15
C THR A 382 53.26 4.85 -56.74
N GLU A 383 52.76 3.66 -57.13
CA GLU A 383 51.41 3.22 -56.76
C GLU A 383 51.34 2.56 -55.36
N ALA A 384 52.49 2.39 -54.69
CA ALA A 384 52.55 1.77 -53.37
C ALA A 384 52.45 2.83 -52.26
N ALA A 385 51.52 2.62 -51.33
CA ALA A 385 51.46 3.44 -50.11
C ALA A 385 52.72 3.21 -49.27
N SER A 386 53.38 4.30 -48.87
CA SER A 386 54.60 4.27 -48.06
C SER A 386 54.39 5.04 -46.74
N VAL A 387 55.42 5.11 -45.91
CA VAL A 387 55.40 5.88 -44.66
C VAL A 387 56.66 6.73 -44.53
N THR A 388 56.55 7.88 -43.85
CA THR A 388 57.67 8.73 -43.45
C THR A 388 57.65 8.95 -41.94
N THR A 389 58.69 9.55 -41.37
CA THR A 389 58.73 9.89 -39.95
C THR A 389 58.92 11.37 -39.72
N VAL A 390 58.46 11.87 -38.56
CA VAL A 390 58.68 13.27 -38.15
C VAL A 390 60.18 13.61 -38.10
N GLY A 391 61.04 12.67 -37.68
CA GLY A 391 62.49 12.87 -37.64
C GLY A 391 63.12 13.04 -39.02
N ALA A 392 62.62 12.32 -40.03
CA ALA A 392 63.09 12.47 -41.42
C ALA A 392 62.73 13.85 -41.98
N ILE A 393 61.53 14.37 -41.66
CA ILE A 393 61.09 15.71 -42.04
C ILE A 393 61.96 16.78 -41.35
N LEU A 394 62.20 16.64 -40.05
CA LEU A 394 62.99 17.62 -39.28
C LEU A 394 64.45 17.69 -39.77
N SER A 395 65.05 16.54 -40.09
CA SER A 395 66.43 16.47 -40.59
C SER A 395 66.56 17.17 -41.94
N ALA A 396 65.57 17.03 -42.83
CA ALA A 396 65.54 17.75 -44.10
C ALA A 396 65.46 19.27 -43.89
N LEU A 397 64.65 19.73 -42.91
CA LEU A 397 64.49 21.15 -42.57
C LEU A 397 65.75 21.77 -41.95
N VAL A 398 66.41 21.06 -41.02
CA VAL A 398 67.63 21.53 -40.35
C VAL A 398 68.78 21.69 -41.36
N PHE A 399 68.89 20.78 -42.32
CA PHE A 399 69.88 20.87 -43.39
C PHE A 399 69.69 22.17 -44.21
N GLU A 400 68.44 22.54 -44.48
CA GLU A 400 68.08 23.78 -45.21
C GLU A 400 68.35 25.06 -44.40
N VAL A 401 68.27 25.00 -43.06
CA VAL A 401 68.48 26.15 -42.15
C VAL A 401 69.95 26.40 -41.84
N ILE A 402 70.75 25.35 -41.62
CA ILE A 402 72.20 25.48 -41.36
C ILE A 402 72.93 26.10 -42.55
N GLU A 403 72.49 25.79 -43.78
CA GLU A 403 72.98 26.43 -45.00
C GLU A 403 72.75 27.96 -45.00
N LYS A 404 71.73 28.44 -44.26
CA LYS A 404 71.37 29.88 -44.17
C LYS A 404 71.95 30.62 -42.95
N VAL A 405 72.37 29.92 -41.88
CA VAL A 405 72.78 30.54 -40.59
C VAL A 405 74.30 30.66 -40.42
N SER A 406 75.11 30.00 -41.25
CA SER A 406 76.59 30.01 -41.22
C SER A 406 77.26 31.36 -41.53
N ALA A 407 76.54 32.48 -41.48
CA ALA A 407 76.96 33.79 -42.01
C ALA A 407 77.05 34.95 -40.99
N GLY A 408 77.11 34.73 -39.67
CA GLY A 408 77.30 35.84 -38.71
C GLY A 408 77.82 35.49 -37.31
N GLU A 409 78.98 36.05 -36.94
CA GLU A 409 79.67 35.95 -35.64
C GLU A 409 79.59 37.26 -34.79
N ALA A 410 79.73 37.11 -33.45
CA ALA A 410 80.50 37.94 -32.46
C ALA A 410 79.78 38.74 -31.31
N GLY A 411 80.31 38.61 -30.07
CA GLY A 411 80.53 39.73 -29.11
C GLY A 411 80.34 39.51 -27.56
N GLY A 412 81.43 39.55 -26.75
CA GLY A 412 81.43 39.87 -25.28
C GLY A 412 82.54 39.24 -24.38
N GLU A 413 83.28 40.04 -23.58
CA GLU A 413 84.50 39.71 -22.75
C GLU A 413 84.37 38.62 -21.64
N LEU A 414 85.49 37.93 -21.32
CA LEU A 414 85.55 36.72 -20.46
C LEU A 414 86.01 37.00 -19.00
N VAL A 415 85.17 36.66 -18.00
CA VAL A 415 85.56 36.49 -16.58
C VAL A 415 86.08 35.05 -16.36
N ASN A 416 87.14 34.87 -15.56
CA ASN A 416 87.70 33.54 -15.31
C ASN A 416 86.93 32.78 -14.21
N ILE A 417 86.44 31.58 -14.54
CA ILE A 417 85.62 30.74 -13.66
C ILE A 417 86.48 29.61 -13.08
N LEU A 418 86.67 29.61 -11.76
CA LEU A 418 87.37 28.57 -11.01
C LEU A 418 86.51 27.30 -10.92
N ARG A 419 86.93 26.24 -11.61
CA ARG A 419 86.21 24.96 -11.68
C ARG A 419 86.31 24.19 -10.35
N SER A 420 85.49 23.16 -10.18
CA SER A 420 85.45 22.34 -8.96
C SER A 420 86.81 21.77 -8.54
N THR A 421 87.72 21.51 -9.50
CA THR A 421 89.04 20.93 -9.26
C THR A 421 90.19 21.94 -9.22
N SER A 422 89.93 23.24 -9.46
CA SER A 422 91.00 24.24 -9.37
C SER A 422 91.30 24.57 -7.90
N GLY A 423 92.58 24.55 -7.53
CA GLY A 423 93.04 24.90 -6.18
C GLY A 423 93.31 26.40 -5.97
N GLY A 424 92.78 27.25 -6.84
CA GLY A 424 92.92 28.71 -6.72
C GLY A 424 91.82 29.30 -5.85
N GLU A 425 92.14 30.36 -5.12
CA GLU A 425 91.20 31.12 -4.30
C GLU A 425 90.48 32.19 -5.14
N PRO A 426 89.26 32.63 -4.75
CA PRO A 426 88.56 33.72 -5.42
C PRO A 426 89.34 35.05 -5.31
N SER A 427 89.23 35.87 -6.34
CA SER A 427 89.81 37.23 -6.41
C SER A 427 88.92 38.15 -7.24
N ASP A 428 89.29 39.44 -7.36
CA ASP A 428 88.58 40.43 -8.18
C ASP A 428 88.43 40.04 -9.66
N TYR A 429 89.21 39.07 -10.15
CA TYR A 429 89.19 38.57 -11.53
C TYR A 429 88.89 37.07 -11.65
N SER A 430 88.60 36.39 -10.53
CA SER A 430 88.31 34.96 -10.51
C SER A 430 87.23 34.62 -9.50
N VAL A 431 86.13 34.03 -9.99
CA VAL A 431 85.01 33.59 -9.15
C VAL A 431 84.93 32.08 -9.12
N PHE A 432 84.47 31.51 -8.00
CA PHE A 432 84.11 30.11 -7.97
C PHE A 432 82.99 29.82 -8.97
N SER A 433 83.13 28.73 -9.71
CA SER A 433 81.99 28.13 -10.40
C SER A 433 80.92 27.78 -9.38
N SER A 434 79.65 27.82 -9.80
CA SER A 434 78.52 27.40 -8.95
C SER A 434 78.74 26.01 -8.36
N LEU A 435 79.39 25.11 -9.11
CA LEU A 435 79.72 23.76 -8.62
C LEU A 435 80.77 23.78 -7.50
N ARG A 436 81.81 24.63 -7.59
CA ARG A 436 82.80 24.75 -6.51
C ARG A 436 82.20 25.41 -5.27
N ALA A 437 81.43 26.49 -5.45
CA ALA A 437 80.76 27.17 -4.34
C ALA A 437 79.81 26.24 -3.59
N SER A 438 78.99 25.44 -4.29
CA SER A 438 78.12 24.43 -3.66
C SER A 438 78.90 23.34 -2.93
N ASN A 439 80.08 22.94 -3.43
CA ASN A 439 80.91 21.94 -2.77
C ASN A 439 81.53 22.47 -1.46
N GLU A 440 82.04 23.70 -1.44
CA GLU A 440 82.59 24.30 -0.22
C GLU A 440 81.52 24.49 0.86
N ILE A 441 80.32 24.94 0.48
CA ILE A 441 79.17 25.06 1.38
C ILE A 441 78.76 23.68 1.92
N ARG A 442 78.71 22.65 1.05
CA ARG A 442 78.37 21.29 1.45
C ARG A 442 79.38 20.71 2.44
N ILE A 443 80.68 20.88 2.20
CA ILE A 443 81.74 20.40 3.11
C ILE A 443 81.61 21.05 4.48
N ALA A 444 81.41 22.37 4.54
CA ALA A 444 81.23 23.09 5.80
C ALA A 444 79.96 22.66 6.56
N ILE A 445 78.88 22.32 5.86
CA ILE A 445 77.65 21.79 6.45
C ILE A 445 77.84 20.35 6.94
N ASP A 446 78.47 19.48 6.15
CA ASP A 446 78.74 18.07 6.49
C ASP A 446 79.66 17.95 7.72
N GLU A 447 80.66 18.83 7.88
CA GLU A 447 81.53 18.87 9.07
C GLU A 447 80.78 19.28 10.35
N VAL A 448 79.79 20.17 10.25
CA VAL A 448 78.97 20.61 11.41
C VAL A 448 77.92 19.55 11.78
N LEU A 449 77.44 18.77 10.82
CA LEU A 449 76.39 17.76 11.03
C LEU A 449 76.93 16.36 11.40
N ALA A 450 78.23 16.09 11.23
CA ALA A 450 78.84 14.80 11.48
C ALA A 450 78.71 14.28 12.94
N ASP A 451 78.49 15.18 13.91
CA ASP A 451 78.41 14.85 15.35
C ASP A 451 76.97 14.82 15.91
N ILE A 452 75.93 14.98 15.06
CA ILE A 452 74.53 14.94 15.50
C ILE A 452 73.75 13.87 14.74
N ASP A 453 73.54 12.73 15.41
CA ASP A 453 72.60 11.73 14.93
C ASP A 453 71.16 12.17 15.22
N PHE A 454 70.47 12.61 14.17
CA PHE A 454 69.05 12.96 14.21
C PHE A 454 68.14 11.80 13.85
N SER A 455 68.69 10.66 13.41
CA SER A 455 67.90 9.53 12.90
C SER A 455 66.98 8.92 13.97
N ASP A 456 67.39 8.96 15.24
CA ASP A 456 66.59 8.46 16.37
C ASP A 456 65.57 9.46 16.95
N LYS A 457 65.53 10.71 16.44
CA LYS A 457 64.75 11.80 17.09
C LYS A 457 63.44 12.15 16.41
N TYR A 458 63.24 11.73 15.16
CA TYR A 458 62.06 12.04 14.36
C TYR A 458 61.66 10.83 13.55
N LEU A 459 60.37 10.60 13.37
CA LEU A 459 59.89 9.61 12.41
C LEU A 459 60.27 10.04 10.98
N SER A 460 61.00 9.19 10.25
CA SER A 460 61.35 9.43 8.86
C SER A 460 60.10 9.54 7.98
N LYS A 461 60.14 10.48 7.02
CA LYS A 461 59.11 10.64 5.99
C LYS A 461 59.40 9.82 4.72
N ILE A 462 60.60 9.27 4.60
CA ILE A 462 61.11 8.66 3.36
C ILE A 462 61.44 7.17 3.58
N ASP A 463 61.94 6.82 4.76
CA ASP A 463 62.32 5.46 5.12
C ASP A 463 61.35 4.88 6.17
N PRO A 464 61.13 3.55 6.20
CA PRO A 464 60.35 2.90 7.26
C PRO A 464 60.98 3.15 8.63
N ASP A 465 60.16 3.56 9.60
CA ASP A 465 60.63 3.95 10.93
C ASP A 465 59.66 3.46 12.02
N THR A 466 60.17 3.34 13.25
CA THR A 466 59.44 2.85 14.42
C THR A 466 59.74 3.69 15.65
N ALA A 467 58.70 4.18 16.33
CA ALA A 467 58.84 4.85 17.62
C ALA A 467 58.60 3.86 18.78
N ASN A 468 59.56 3.75 19.70
CA ASN A 468 59.42 2.96 20.93
C ASN A 468 58.64 3.70 22.05
N GLY A 469 58.46 5.03 21.93
CA GLY A 469 57.74 5.86 22.90
C GLY A 469 56.31 6.24 22.43
N LEU A 470 55.47 6.69 23.36
CA LEU A 470 54.12 7.18 23.04
C LEU A 470 54.18 8.47 22.20
N ILE A 471 53.49 8.47 21.06
CA ILE A 471 53.32 9.66 20.22
C ILE A 471 51.98 10.32 20.53
N LYS A 472 52.01 11.62 20.83
CA LYS A 472 50.79 12.42 21.08
C LYS A 472 50.42 13.24 19.84
N PHE A 473 49.36 12.85 19.15
CA PHE A 473 48.77 13.63 18.05
C PHE A 473 47.72 14.61 18.59
N LEU A 474 47.97 15.92 18.47
CA LEU A 474 47.06 16.95 18.99
C LEU A 474 45.88 17.25 18.06
N GLN A 475 46.06 17.10 16.74
CA GLN A 475 45.03 17.37 15.73
C GLN A 475 44.43 16.09 15.14
N GLY A 476 45.21 15.01 15.08
CA GLY A 476 44.80 13.72 14.54
C GLY A 476 45.91 13.03 13.76
N LEU A 477 45.56 11.93 13.12
CA LEU A 477 46.39 11.11 12.23
C LEU A 477 45.62 10.87 10.92
N GLU A 478 46.25 11.11 9.78
CA GLU A 478 45.76 10.73 8.45
C GLU A 478 46.64 9.61 7.88
N ILE A 479 46.02 8.66 7.19
CA ILE A 479 46.66 7.45 6.64
C ILE A 479 46.32 7.39 5.15
N GLY A 480 47.35 7.37 4.30
CA GLY A 480 47.21 7.43 2.84
C GLY A 480 46.76 8.80 2.33
N ASP A 481 46.32 8.86 1.06
CA ASP A 481 45.75 10.07 0.45
C ASP A 481 44.30 10.28 0.94
N TYR A 482 44.16 10.60 2.24
CA TYR A 482 42.87 10.71 2.89
C TYR A 482 41.98 11.75 2.19
N THR A 483 40.82 11.28 1.71
CA THR A 483 39.74 12.12 1.19
C THR A 483 38.49 11.83 2.02
N PRO A 484 37.78 12.85 2.55
CA PRO A 484 36.60 12.61 3.38
C PRO A 484 35.39 12.17 2.54
N GLY A 485 34.51 11.40 3.14
CA GLY A 485 33.20 11.02 2.60
C GLY A 485 33.12 9.57 2.13
N PHE A 486 31.90 9.15 1.77
CA PHE A 486 31.57 7.74 1.50
C PHE A 486 32.38 7.07 0.37
N LEU A 487 32.90 7.85 -0.58
CA LEU A 487 33.76 7.39 -1.68
C LEU A 487 35.20 7.90 -1.55
N GLY A 488 35.54 8.47 -0.40
CA GLY A 488 36.90 8.88 -0.06
C GLY A 488 37.82 7.68 0.07
N GLY A 489 39.12 7.89 -0.12
CA GLY A 489 40.13 6.86 0.11
C GLY A 489 40.92 7.14 1.38
N GLY A 490 41.50 6.11 2.00
CA GLY A 490 42.40 6.25 3.14
C GLY A 490 41.68 6.19 4.49
N GLY A 491 42.31 6.71 5.53
CA GLY A 491 41.69 6.73 6.86
C GLY A 491 42.17 7.91 7.69
N ALA A 492 41.33 8.36 8.61
CA ALA A 492 41.68 9.43 9.52
C ALA A 492 41.10 9.23 10.92
N PHE A 493 41.91 9.54 11.92
CA PHE A 493 41.47 9.72 13.30
C PHE A 493 41.70 11.18 13.69
N LYS A 494 40.64 11.97 13.84
CA LYS A 494 40.71 13.42 13.98
C LYS A 494 39.95 13.93 15.18
N MET A 495 40.37 15.11 15.67
CA MET A 495 39.60 15.90 16.63
C MET A 495 38.81 16.98 15.90
N LYS A 496 37.48 16.93 15.96
CA LYS A 496 36.57 17.92 15.37
C LYS A 496 35.71 18.53 16.47
N ASP A 497 35.87 19.84 16.70
CA ASP A 497 35.14 20.59 17.73
C ASP A 497 35.21 19.97 19.16
N GLY A 498 36.34 19.32 19.48
CA GLY A 498 36.56 18.66 20.76
C GLY A 498 36.06 17.20 20.84
N ILE A 499 35.51 16.65 19.76
CA ILE A 499 35.04 15.28 19.65
C ILE A 499 36.01 14.46 18.79
N SER A 500 36.37 13.25 19.22
CA SER A 500 37.20 12.32 18.45
C SER A 500 36.37 11.55 17.43
N GLU A 501 36.76 11.57 16.16
CA GLU A 501 36.08 10.91 15.03
C GLU A 501 37.06 9.99 14.28
N LEU A 502 36.65 8.75 14.01
CA LEU A 502 37.40 7.77 13.22
C LEU A 502 36.65 7.48 11.91
N GLU A 503 37.28 7.79 10.78
CA GLU A 503 36.79 7.48 9.43
C GLU A 503 37.78 6.53 8.76
N VAL A 504 37.30 5.36 8.33
CA VAL A 504 38.14 4.29 7.76
C VAL A 504 37.32 3.39 6.85
N ASP A 505 37.93 2.97 5.74
CA ASP A 505 37.29 2.08 4.76
C ASP A 505 36.91 0.70 5.34
N LYS A 506 37.78 0.13 6.17
CA LYS A 506 37.60 -1.19 6.79
C LYS A 506 38.22 -1.28 8.17
N LEU A 507 37.40 -1.54 9.18
CA LEU A 507 37.84 -1.85 10.53
C LEU A 507 37.75 -3.36 10.79
N THR A 508 38.87 -3.99 11.17
CA THR A 508 38.90 -5.41 11.59
C THR A 508 39.41 -5.50 13.02
N VAL A 509 38.57 -6.04 13.92
CA VAL A 509 38.91 -6.21 15.34
C VAL A 509 39.05 -7.70 15.64
N ARG A 510 40.21 -8.11 16.17
CA ARG A 510 40.56 -9.53 16.33
C ARG A 510 40.06 -10.18 17.62
N MET A 511 39.74 -9.39 18.65
CA MET A 511 39.30 -9.90 19.94
C MET A 511 37.92 -9.35 20.31
N VAL A 512 37.85 -8.12 20.83
CA VAL A 512 36.58 -7.52 21.26
C VAL A 512 36.52 -6.06 20.83
N ALA A 513 35.37 -5.66 20.26
CA ALA A 513 35.00 -4.26 20.08
C ALA A 513 33.79 -3.96 20.97
N THR A 514 33.90 -2.94 21.83
CA THR A 514 32.81 -2.53 22.73
C THR A 514 32.29 -1.16 22.29
N PHE A 515 30.99 -1.04 22.06
CA PHE A 515 30.31 0.20 21.68
C PHE A 515 29.19 0.50 22.68
N PHE A 516 29.02 1.75 23.09
CA PHE A 516 27.87 2.17 23.90
C PHE A 516 26.58 2.25 23.06
N GLU A 517 26.70 2.57 21.77
CA GLU A 517 25.63 2.54 20.77
C GLU A 517 26.22 2.22 19.38
N ILE A 518 25.54 1.40 18.58
CA ILE A 518 25.90 1.13 17.18
C ILE A 518 24.69 1.37 16.28
N VAL A 519 24.78 2.37 15.40
CA VAL A 519 23.76 2.63 14.38
C VAL A 519 24.21 1.97 13.08
N VAL A 520 23.66 0.80 12.76
CA VAL A 520 23.97 0.05 11.53
C VAL A 520 22.91 0.34 10.48
N SER A 521 23.27 1.09 9.43
CA SER A 521 22.31 1.50 8.40
C SER A 521 22.13 0.49 7.24
N LYS A 522 22.39 -0.82 7.43
CA LYS A 522 22.08 -1.90 6.44
C LYS A 522 22.07 -3.35 7.01
N LEU A 523 21.26 -4.22 6.38
CA LEU A 523 21.07 -5.67 6.61
C LEU A 523 22.36 -6.50 6.76
N ARG A 524 22.35 -7.49 7.66
CA ARG A 524 23.40 -8.51 7.84
C ARG A 524 23.03 -9.80 7.10
N HIS A 525 24.00 -10.37 6.39
CA HIS A 525 23.91 -11.73 5.82
C HIS A 525 24.43 -12.74 6.86
N ILE A 526 23.57 -13.66 7.31
CA ILE A 526 23.94 -14.78 8.17
C ILE A 526 24.12 -15.99 7.26
N ASN A 527 25.35 -16.51 7.14
CA ASN A 527 25.60 -17.75 6.41
C ASN A 527 25.55 -18.92 7.40
N GLY A 528 24.34 -19.46 7.64
CA GLY A 528 24.09 -20.54 8.59
C GLY A 528 22.86 -20.29 9.48
N GLY A 529 22.75 -21.03 10.59
CA GLY A 529 21.66 -20.92 11.55
C GLY A 529 22.04 -20.18 12.84
N LEU A 530 21.23 -19.21 13.27
CA LEU A 530 21.32 -18.61 14.62
C LEU A 530 20.45 -19.40 15.58
N VAL A 531 21.07 -20.01 16.60
CA VAL A 531 20.36 -20.75 17.66
C VAL A 531 20.24 -19.87 18.90
N LEU A 532 19.01 -19.53 19.28
CA LEU A 532 18.71 -18.83 20.54
C LEU A 532 18.33 -19.85 21.60
N SER A 533 19.24 -20.12 22.54
CA SER A 533 19.07 -21.09 23.62
C SER A 533 19.70 -20.62 24.95
N ARG A 534 19.61 -21.43 26.01
CA ARG A 534 19.92 -21.01 27.38
C ARG A 534 21.37 -21.15 27.81
N GLY A 535 22.13 -22.01 27.15
CA GLY A 535 23.52 -22.29 27.49
C GLY A 535 24.41 -22.09 26.28
N ALA A 536 25.53 -21.41 26.46
CA ALA A 536 26.55 -21.24 25.43
C ALA A 536 27.92 -21.11 26.07
N MET A 537 28.94 -21.64 25.40
CA MET A 537 30.35 -21.43 25.75
C MET A 537 31.22 -21.54 24.51
N THR A 538 32.36 -20.84 24.50
CA THR A 538 33.44 -21.11 23.56
C THR A 538 34.48 -21.97 24.27
N CYS A 539 34.75 -23.15 23.73
CA CYS A 539 35.65 -24.12 24.33
C CYS A 539 37.11 -23.61 24.26
N SER A 540 37.76 -23.36 25.39
CA SER A 540 39.17 -22.97 25.43
C SER A 540 40.12 -24.16 25.35
N ARG A 541 39.72 -25.32 25.87
CA ARG A 541 40.51 -26.56 25.88
C ARG A 541 39.66 -27.78 26.15
N VAL A 542 40.08 -28.95 25.64
CA VAL A 542 39.43 -30.24 25.89
C VAL A 542 40.39 -31.21 26.57
N VAL A 543 39.91 -31.93 27.59
CA VAL A 543 40.57 -33.08 28.20
C VAL A 543 39.73 -34.31 27.91
N GLU A 544 40.37 -35.35 27.41
CA GLU A 544 39.72 -36.61 27.12
C GLU A 544 39.84 -37.57 28.31
N ASP A 545 38.68 -38.00 28.85
CA ASP A 545 38.57 -39.02 29.89
C ASP A 545 38.11 -40.35 29.27
N ALA A 546 38.01 -41.43 30.08
CA ALA A 546 37.57 -42.75 29.60
C ALA A 546 36.22 -42.70 28.85
N ASP A 547 35.23 -42.00 29.42
CA ASP A 547 33.84 -42.00 28.93
C ASP A 547 33.32 -40.61 28.48
N SER A 548 34.12 -39.54 28.61
CA SER A 548 33.68 -38.17 28.32
C SER A 548 34.78 -37.27 27.77
N TYR A 549 34.36 -36.17 27.13
CA TYR A 549 35.21 -35.03 26.78
C TYR A 549 34.91 -33.88 27.76
N GLN A 550 35.88 -33.51 28.58
CA GLN A 550 35.77 -32.36 29.47
C GLN A 550 36.22 -31.08 28.75
N CYS A 551 35.27 -30.21 28.45
CA CYS A 551 35.46 -28.96 27.71
C CYS A 551 35.50 -27.78 28.69
N PHE A 552 36.56 -26.99 28.66
CA PHE A 552 36.78 -25.82 29.52
C PHE A 552 36.42 -24.53 28.78
N PHE A 553 36.08 -23.47 29.50
CA PHE A 553 35.93 -22.11 28.97
C PHE A 553 36.53 -21.07 29.95
N GLU A 554 36.94 -19.94 29.41
CA GLU A 554 37.52 -18.85 30.21
C GLU A 554 36.41 -18.06 30.92
N ARG A 555 36.58 -17.82 32.23
CA ARG A 555 35.60 -17.07 33.04
C ARG A 555 35.82 -15.54 33.07
N GLY A 556 36.85 -15.05 32.38
CA GLY A 556 37.32 -13.67 32.45
C GLY A 556 38.16 -13.39 33.71
N GLU A 557 38.85 -12.25 33.74
CA GLU A 557 39.82 -11.90 34.80
C GLU A 557 39.20 -11.85 36.22
N ASN A 558 37.90 -11.56 36.34
CA ASN A 558 37.17 -11.49 37.61
C ASN A 558 36.08 -12.56 37.79
N ASN A 559 36.13 -13.69 37.06
CA ASN A 559 35.09 -14.74 37.07
C ASN A 559 33.68 -14.27 36.68
N GLU A 560 33.60 -13.25 35.82
CA GLU A 560 32.36 -12.60 35.39
C GLU A 560 31.45 -13.51 34.55
N ILE A 561 32.02 -14.53 33.91
CA ILE A 561 31.26 -15.50 33.11
C ILE A 561 30.95 -16.72 33.97
N SER A 562 29.66 -17.00 34.18
CA SER A 562 29.17 -18.18 34.90
C SER A 562 28.78 -19.30 33.94
N ASN A 563 29.04 -20.55 34.31
CA ASN A 563 28.53 -21.69 33.55
C ASN A 563 26.99 -21.73 33.55
N THR A 564 26.38 -21.72 32.37
CA THR A 564 24.94 -21.73 32.18
C THR A 564 24.38 -23.11 31.80
N PHE A 565 25.26 -24.08 31.56
CA PHE A 565 24.89 -25.48 31.33
C PHE A 565 24.46 -26.17 32.63
N VAL A 566 23.60 -27.18 32.51
CA VAL A 566 23.23 -28.08 33.60
C VAL A 566 23.38 -29.54 33.17
N VAL A 567 23.49 -30.44 34.14
CA VAL A 567 23.52 -31.89 33.86
C VAL A 567 22.25 -32.30 33.13
N ASN A 568 22.41 -33.14 32.11
CA ASN A 568 21.39 -33.58 31.14
C ASN A 568 21.04 -32.56 30.04
N ASP A 569 21.70 -31.41 29.96
CA ASP A 569 21.65 -30.59 28.74
C ASP A 569 22.20 -31.38 27.55
N GLN A 570 21.69 -31.10 26.35
CA GLN A 570 22.25 -31.62 25.11
C GLN A 570 23.05 -30.49 24.46
N ALA A 571 24.36 -30.66 24.33
CA ALA A 571 25.27 -29.63 23.82
C ALA A 571 25.63 -29.91 22.36
N ARG A 572 25.51 -28.91 21.49
CA ARG A 572 25.72 -28.99 20.04
C ARG A 572 26.79 -28.01 19.58
N CYS A 573 27.62 -28.45 18.64
CA CYS A 573 28.55 -27.62 17.88
C CYS A 573 28.37 -27.95 16.40
N GLN A 574 28.36 -26.93 15.54
CA GLN A 574 28.27 -27.12 14.10
C GLN A 574 29.00 -26.03 13.30
N VAL A 575 29.78 -26.44 12.30
CA VAL A 575 30.55 -25.55 11.41
C VAL A 575 30.36 -25.99 9.94
N PHE A 576 30.07 -25.04 9.04
CA PHE A 576 29.70 -25.29 7.63
C PHE A 576 30.77 -24.88 6.60
N ASN A 577 32.02 -24.66 7.00
CA ASN A 577 33.08 -24.20 6.08
C ASN A 577 33.60 -25.31 5.15
N ALA A 578 33.90 -24.96 3.89
CA ALA A 578 34.29 -25.84 2.77
C ALA A 578 35.65 -26.58 2.89
N GLY A 579 36.15 -26.77 4.11
CA GLY A 579 37.35 -27.55 4.41
C GLY A 579 37.48 -27.97 5.88
N ASN A 580 36.50 -27.65 6.72
CA ASN A 580 36.49 -27.99 8.15
C ASN A 580 35.04 -28.10 8.65
N GLN A 581 34.29 -29.04 8.07
CA GLN A 581 32.93 -29.34 8.52
C GLN A 581 33.00 -30.06 9.87
N LYS A 582 32.28 -29.53 10.85
CA LYS A 582 32.29 -30.09 12.21
C LYS A 582 30.87 -30.22 12.70
N PHE A 583 30.52 -31.36 13.27
CA PHE A 583 29.21 -31.58 13.87
C PHE A 583 29.26 -32.61 15.00
N TYR A 584 28.79 -32.22 16.18
CA TYR A 584 28.41 -33.13 17.25
C TYR A 584 27.25 -32.55 18.07
N TRP A 585 26.42 -33.44 18.62
CA TRP A 585 25.35 -33.11 19.55
C TRP A 585 25.32 -34.19 20.65
N ARG A 586 25.79 -33.86 21.85
CA ARG A 586 26.15 -34.84 22.90
C ARG A 586 25.57 -34.46 24.26
N LEU A 587 25.35 -35.46 25.11
CA LEU A 587 24.80 -35.27 26.45
C LEU A 587 25.84 -34.64 27.40
N VAL A 588 25.44 -33.63 28.16
CA VAL A 588 26.20 -33.07 29.28
C VAL A 588 26.02 -33.96 30.51
N THR A 589 27.07 -34.66 30.91
CA THR A 589 27.05 -35.62 32.03
C THR A 589 27.48 -35.02 33.36
N ALA A 590 28.26 -33.93 33.34
CA ALA A 590 28.65 -33.18 34.52
C ALA A 590 28.97 -31.73 34.15
N VAL A 591 28.85 -30.82 35.12
CA VAL A 591 29.09 -29.38 34.97
C VAL A 591 29.93 -28.91 36.16
N GLY A 592 30.96 -28.11 35.90
CA GLY A 592 31.71 -27.35 36.89
C GLY A 592 31.66 -25.86 36.60
N ASP A 593 32.36 -25.07 37.40
CA ASP A 593 32.35 -23.60 37.32
C ASP A 593 32.84 -23.05 35.96
N ASP A 594 33.85 -23.71 35.38
CA ASP A 594 34.56 -23.33 34.15
C ASP A 594 34.63 -24.47 33.12
N TRP A 595 33.86 -25.55 33.31
CA TRP A 595 33.86 -26.70 32.39
C TRP A 595 32.53 -27.45 32.31
N ILE A 596 32.35 -28.20 31.21
CA ILE A 596 31.28 -29.20 31.03
C ILE A 596 31.88 -30.55 30.58
N ARG A 597 31.24 -31.67 30.92
CA ARG A 597 31.60 -33.00 30.39
C ARG A 597 30.58 -33.47 29.38
N LEU A 598 31.03 -33.78 28.17
CA LEU A 598 30.22 -34.33 27.08
C LEU A 598 30.42 -35.83 26.96
N SER A 599 29.35 -36.61 26.86
CA SER A 599 29.41 -38.06 26.71
C SER A 599 30.07 -38.48 25.39
N LYS A 600 30.94 -39.50 25.45
CA LYS A 600 31.49 -40.17 24.26
C LYS A 600 30.47 -41.08 23.57
N THR A 601 29.59 -41.71 24.35
CA THR A 601 28.69 -42.77 23.90
C THR A 601 27.25 -42.32 23.70
N VAL A 602 26.83 -41.21 24.32
CA VAL A 602 25.46 -40.70 24.27
C VAL A 602 25.42 -39.38 23.50
N GLY A 603 25.05 -39.45 22.24
CA GLY A 603 24.96 -38.32 21.31
C GLY A 603 25.00 -38.76 19.85
N ILE A 604 25.05 -37.79 18.94
CA ILE A 604 25.21 -37.98 17.50
C ILE A 604 26.33 -37.10 16.95
N GLY A 605 26.86 -37.46 15.78
CA GLY A 605 27.94 -36.75 15.10
C GLY A 605 29.34 -37.30 15.42
N ASP A 606 30.14 -37.44 14.37
CA ASP A 606 31.44 -38.13 14.41
C ASP A 606 32.60 -37.20 14.81
N SER A 607 32.34 -35.89 14.88
CA SER A 607 33.36 -34.92 15.30
C SER A 607 33.58 -34.95 16.81
N ILE A 608 34.84 -34.74 17.21
CA ILE A 608 35.22 -34.60 18.62
C ILE A 608 35.33 -33.11 19.02
N PRO A 609 34.99 -32.74 20.26
CA PRO A 609 35.18 -31.37 20.74
C PRO A 609 36.66 -30.94 20.66
N THR A 610 36.93 -29.70 20.24
CA THR A 610 38.28 -29.09 20.25
C THR A 610 38.23 -27.66 20.79
N ALA A 611 39.39 -27.09 21.12
CA ALA A 611 39.49 -25.68 21.43
C ALA A 611 39.01 -24.82 20.23
N GLY A 612 38.30 -23.73 20.52
CA GLY A 612 37.66 -22.85 19.54
C GLY A 612 36.24 -23.24 19.15
N ASP A 613 35.70 -24.37 19.64
CA ASP A 613 34.32 -24.76 19.36
C ASP A 613 33.33 -23.85 20.09
N ASP A 614 32.37 -23.30 19.35
CA ASP A 614 31.18 -22.68 19.93
C ASP A 614 30.14 -23.75 20.23
N ILE A 615 29.96 -24.01 21.53
CA ILE A 615 29.10 -25.06 22.05
C ILE A 615 27.84 -24.40 22.59
N VAL A 616 26.69 -24.77 22.04
CA VAL A 616 25.38 -24.26 22.45
C VAL A 616 24.51 -25.38 23.02
N GLN A 617 23.70 -25.04 24.01
CA GLN A 617 22.67 -25.93 24.54
C GLN A 617 21.52 -26.02 23.53
N LEU A 618 21.09 -27.23 23.17
CA LEU A 618 19.95 -27.46 22.31
C LEU A 618 19.25 -28.74 22.77
N GLY A 619 18.26 -28.61 23.65
CA GLY A 619 17.54 -29.74 24.24
C GLY A 619 18.06 -30.18 25.61
N TYR A 620 17.27 -31.03 26.28
CA TYR A 620 17.48 -31.46 27.67
C TYR A 620 16.87 -32.85 27.89
N GLN A 621 17.58 -33.78 28.53
CA GLN A 621 17.09 -35.16 28.78
C GLN A 621 16.65 -35.41 30.23
N GLY A 622 16.74 -34.42 31.10
CA GLY A 622 16.35 -34.59 32.50
C GLY A 622 14.84 -34.53 32.70
N LYS A 623 14.37 -35.09 33.82
CA LYS A 623 12.96 -35.07 34.22
C LYS A 623 12.59 -33.92 35.17
N ASP A 624 13.54 -33.02 35.42
CA ASP A 624 13.34 -31.89 36.34
C ASP A 624 12.38 -30.85 35.72
N LEU A 625 11.25 -30.64 36.40
CA LEU A 625 10.22 -29.69 36.00
C LEU A 625 10.73 -28.23 36.01
N ASN A 626 11.77 -27.92 36.79
CA ASN A 626 12.39 -26.59 36.82
C ASN A 626 13.16 -26.27 35.53
N HIS A 627 13.51 -27.29 34.75
CA HIS A 627 14.31 -27.16 33.52
C HIS A 627 13.50 -27.31 32.23
N VAL A 628 12.18 -27.41 32.31
CA VAL A 628 11.29 -27.67 31.16
C VAL A 628 11.54 -26.71 30.00
N LYS A 629 11.80 -25.42 30.24
CA LYS A 629 12.04 -24.47 29.14
C LYS A 629 13.43 -24.60 28.47
N ARG A 630 14.31 -25.51 28.91
CA ARG A 630 15.54 -25.92 28.19
C ARG A 630 15.26 -26.92 27.06
N LEU A 631 14.04 -27.48 27.01
CA LEU A 631 13.55 -28.31 25.90
C LEU A 631 13.17 -27.49 24.66
N ASN A 632 13.24 -26.15 24.73
CA ASN A 632 12.77 -25.26 23.68
C ASN A 632 13.94 -24.51 23.04
N ALA A 633 13.86 -24.26 21.74
CA ALA A 633 14.84 -23.46 21.01
C ALA A 633 14.20 -22.72 19.84
N GLN A 634 14.79 -21.59 19.47
CA GLN A 634 14.49 -20.92 18.21
C GLN A 634 15.73 -20.98 17.31
N ILE A 635 15.52 -21.38 16.06
CA ILE A 635 16.57 -21.47 15.05
C ILE A 635 16.15 -20.58 13.88
N ILE A 636 17.01 -19.63 13.52
CA ILE A 636 16.84 -18.75 12.36
C ILE A 636 17.84 -19.19 11.29
N ASP A 637 17.37 -19.59 10.12
CA ASP A 637 18.20 -20.00 8.98
C ASP A 637 17.64 -19.43 7.66
N GLU A 638 18.17 -19.88 6.53
CA GLU A 638 17.75 -19.44 5.19
C GLU A 638 16.27 -19.70 4.87
N SER A 639 15.65 -20.69 5.53
CA SER A 639 14.24 -21.03 5.32
C SER A 639 13.29 -20.17 6.15
N GLY A 640 13.78 -19.52 7.20
CA GLY A 640 13.00 -18.66 8.08
C GLY A 640 13.26 -18.92 9.56
N ILE A 641 12.24 -18.69 10.40
CA ILE A 641 12.33 -18.82 11.85
C ILE A 641 11.54 -20.04 12.30
N SER A 642 12.24 -21.04 12.86
CA SER A 642 11.64 -22.26 13.43
C SER A 642 11.69 -22.23 14.95
N GLN A 643 10.55 -22.48 15.59
CA GLN A 643 10.46 -22.74 17.03
C GLN A 643 10.27 -24.24 17.29
N TYR A 644 11.18 -24.80 18.08
CA TYR A 644 11.14 -26.17 18.54
C TYR A 644 10.79 -26.24 20.02
N VAL A 645 10.00 -27.24 20.40
CA VAL A 645 9.68 -27.54 21.80
C VAL A 645 9.88 -29.03 22.06
N GLU A 646 10.03 -29.42 23.32
CA GLU A 646 10.15 -30.82 23.72
C GLU A 646 11.35 -31.54 23.07
N ILE A 647 12.48 -30.84 22.88
CA ILE A 647 13.74 -31.43 22.40
C ILE A 647 14.38 -32.27 23.52
N ASP A 648 13.84 -33.48 23.70
CA ASP A 648 14.22 -34.48 24.72
C ASP A 648 15.16 -35.57 24.18
N SER A 649 15.50 -35.48 22.90
CA SER A 649 16.32 -36.43 22.16
C SER A 649 17.16 -35.70 21.11
N PHE A 650 18.19 -36.35 20.58
CA PHE A 650 19.10 -35.79 19.56
C PHE A 650 18.48 -35.74 18.16
N THR A 651 17.20 -35.36 18.06
CA THR A 651 16.49 -35.15 16.80
C THR A 651 15.57 -33.94 16.92
N LEU A 652 15.44 -33.21 15.82
CA LEU A 652 14.48 -32.12 15.68
C LEU A 652 13.23 -32.56 14.91
N GLU A 653 13.19 -33.80 14.41
CA GLU A 653 12.06 -34.37 13.69
C GLU A 653 10.82 -34.42 14.58
N GLY A 654 9.69 -33.91 14.08
CA GLY A 654 8.44 -33.82 14.85
C GLY A 654 8.45 -32.82 16.02
N LYS A 655 9.58 -32.13 16.29
CA LYS A 655 9.72 -31.17 17.41
C LYS A 655 9.42 -29.72 17.01
N ARG A 656 9.33 -29.42 15.71
CA ARG A 656 9.00 -28.07 15.20
C ARG A 656 7.52 -27.77 15.46
N ARG A 657 7.23 -26.69 16.18
CA ARG A 657 5.85 -26.26 16.49
C ARG A 657 5.40 -25.06 15.68
N ASN A 658 6.26 -24.06 15.59
CA ASN A 658 5.98 -22.85 14.83
C ASN A 658 7.08 -22.66 13.78
N PHE A 659 6.68 -22.18 12.61
CA PHE A 659 7.56 -21.86 11.51
C PHE A 659 7.05 -20.60 10.82
N MET A 660 7.92 -19.60 10.72
CA MET A 660 7.67 -18.40 9.94
C MET A 660 8.59 -18.43 8.73
N SER A 661 8.02 -18.59 7.53
CA SER A 661 8.80 -18.71 6.30
C SER A 661 9.47 -17.38 5.94
N ALA A 662 10.71 -17.45 5.44
CA ALA A 662 11.44 -16.29 4.94
C ALA A 662 10.83 -15.70 3.66
N ASP A 663 10.13 -16.50 2.85
CA ASP A 663 9.52 -16.09 1.58
C ASP A 663 8.01 -15.82 1.67
N GLY A 664 7.44 -15.90 2.88
CA GLY A 664 6.01 -15.72 3.13
C GLY A 664 5.12 -16.91 2.72
N SER A 665 5.67 -17.95 2.10
CA SER A 665 4.92 -19.15 1.72
C SER A 665 4.90 -20.17 2.87
N GLY A 666 3.71 -20.56 3.33
CA GLY A 666 3.55 -21.73 4.21
C GLY A 666 3.99 -21.58 5.67
N SER A 667 3.91 -20.37 6.27
CA SER A 667 4.08 -20.20 7.72
C SER A 667 3.05 -21.01 8.51
N GLN A 668 3.47 -21.66 9.58
CA GLN A 668 2.64 -22.54 10.41
C GLN A 668 2.80 -22.16 11.88
N PHE A 669 1.68 -21.88 12.55
CA PHE A 669 1.66 -21.62 13.99
C PHE A 669 0.73 -22.63 14.68
N THR A 670 1.29 -23.41 15.61
CA THR A 670 0.58 -24.47 16.33
C THR A 670 0.44 -24.09 17.80
N GLY A 671 -0.80 -23.90 18.26
CA GLY A 671 -1.13 -23.54 19.64
C GLY A 671 -2.26 -22.52 19.70
N LYS A 672 -2.49 -21.93 20.89
CA LYS A 672 -3.40 -20.78 21.01
C LYS A 672 -2.74 -19.57 20.37
N VAL A 673 -3.23 -19.16 19.21
CA VAL A 673 -2.80 -17.96 18.49
C VAL A 673 -3.82 -16.87 18.76
N SER A 674 -3.46 -15.87 19.56
CA SER A 674 -4.28 -14.67 19.76
C SER A 674 -3.89 -13.61 18.75
N PHE A 675 -4.79 -13.30 17.82
CA PHE A 675 -4.65 -12.14 16.95
C PHE A 675 -5.20 -10.92 17.68
N VAL A 676 -4.30 -10.15 18.29
CA VAL A 676 -4.70 -8.95 19.03
C VAL A 676 -4.74 -7.77 18.08
N ASN A 677 -5.95 -7.38 17.65
CA ASN A 677 -6.18 -6.05 17.09
C ASN A 677 -6.77 -5.18 18.20
N ALA A 678 -6.03 -4.16 18.64
CA ALA A 678 -6.49 -3.10 19.54
C ALA A 678 -7.32 -3.55 20.78
N GLY A 679 -7.01 -4.70 21.39
CA GLY A 679 -7.54 -5.07 22.71
C GLY A 679 -8.81 -5.94 22.75
N VAL A 680 -9.20 -6.59 21.66
CA VAL A 680 -10.25 -7.62 21.67
C VAL A 680 -9.65 -8.97 21.26
N ASP A 681 -9.76 -9.98 22.12
CA ASP A 681 -9.39 -11.38 21.83
C ASP A 681 -10.53 -12.00 21.00
N TYR A 682 -10.28 -12.37 19.75
CA TYR A 682 -11.23 -13.12 18.93
C TYR A 682 -10.87 -14.63 18.98
N ASP A 683 -11.84 -15.47 19.36
CA ASP A 683 -11.70 -16.93 19.29
C ASP A 683 -12.18 -17.41 17.90
N LEU A 684 -11.29 -18.09 17.18
CA LEU A 684 -11.55 -18.55 15.79
C LEU A 684 -12.66 -19.60 15.71
N SER A 685 -13.11 -20.17 16.84
CA SER A 685 -14.26 -21.08 16.90
C SER A 685 -15.58 -20.41 16.54
N ASP A 686 -15.73 -19.12 16.84
CA ASP A 686 -16.99 -18.40 16.64
C ASP A 686 -17.24 -18.14 15.16
N TRP A 687 -16.16 -17.90 14.40
CA TRP A 687 -16.22 -17.66 12.97
C TRP A 687 -16.61 -18.91 12.17
N ALA A 688 -16.14 -20.09 12.59
CA ALA A 688 -16.51 -21.35 11.93
C ALA A 688 -18.02 -21.63 12.06
N HIS A 689 -18.61 -21.32 13.21
CA HIS A 689 -20.05 -21.52 13.46
C HIS A 689 -20.93 -20.52 12.69
N GLU A 690 -20.49 -19.25 12.59
CA GLU A 690 -21.18 -18.22 11.80
C GLU A 690 -21.14 -18.55 10.29
N THR A 691 -20.02 -19.07 9.80
CA THR A 691 -19.87 -19.42 8.37
C THR A 691 -20.77 -20.60 7.98
N GLU A 692 -20.86 -21.62 8.84
CA GLU A 692 -21.70 -22.80 8.60
C GLU A 692 -23.19 -22.46 8.62
N THR A 693 -23.60 -21.55 9.52
CA THR A 693 -24.98 -21.03 9.59
C THR A 693 -25.33 -20.20 8.34
N ALA A 694 -24.41 -19.34 7.88
CA ALA A 694 -24.62 -18.50 6.70
C ALA A 694 -24.74 -19.30 5.39
N ILE A 695 -24.03 -20.42 5.28
CA ILE A 695 -24.15 -21.34 4.12
C ILE A 695 -25.55 -21.97 4.09
N GLN A 696 -26.06 -22.41 5.24
CA GLN A 696 -27.39 -23.03 5.34
C GLN A 696 -28.53 -22.05 5.05
N ASP A 697 -28.40 -20.79 5.49
CA ASP A 697 -29.36 -19.74 5.18
C ASP A 697 -29.32 -19.35 3.68
N ALA A 698 -28.14 -19.35 3.07
CA ALA A 698 -27.98 -19.08 1.64
C ALA A 698 -28.59 -20.19 0.78
N GLU A 699 -28.38 -21.46 1.12
CA GLU A 699 -29.00 -22.60 0.43
C GLU A 699 -30.53 -22.53 0.47
N THR A 700 -31.09 -22.21 1.65
CA THR A 700 -32.55 -22.05 1.83
C THR A 700 -33.11 -20.91 0.98
N THR A 701 -32.41 -19.77 0.96
CA THR A 701 -32.82 -18.58 0.20
C THR A 701 -32.77 -18.82 -1.32
N ILE A 702 -31.77 -19.56 -1.80
CA ILE A 702 -31.66 -19.94 -3.21
C ILE A 702 -32.82 -20.86 -3.60
N GLN A 703 -33.18 -21.82 -2.75
CA GLN A 703 -34.31 -22.72 -2.99
C GLN A 703 -35.64 -21.95 -3.14
N GLU A 704 -35.90 -20.99 -2.25
CA GLU A 704 -37.09 -20.13 -2.29
C GLU A 704 -37.13 -19.18 -3.50
N ALA A 705 -35.96 -18.70 -3.93
CA ALA A 705 -35.85 -17.84 -5.11
C ALA A 705 -36.11 -18.61 -6.41
N VAL A 706 -35.69 -19.87 -6.50
CA VAL A 706 -35.93 -20.74 -7.66
C VAL A 706 -37.42 -21.05 -7.82
N GLU A 707 -38.16 -21.30 -6.73
CA GLU A 707 -39.61 -21.54 -6.77
C GLU A 707 -40.42 -20.31 -7.22
N LYS A 708 -39.89 -19.09 -7.09
CA LYS A 708 -40.58 -17.85 -7.48
C LYS A 708 -40.46 -17.46 -8.95
N ILE A 709 -39.50 -18.00 -9.69
CA ILE A 709 -39.13 -17.48 -11.03
C ILE A 709 -39.88 -18.19 -12.17
N ALA A 710 -40.44 -19.38 -11.94
CA ALA A 710 -41.31 -20.07 -12.91
C ALA A 710 -42.45 -20.81 -12.19
N PRO A 711 -43.72 -20.60 -12.56
CA PRO A 711 -44.80 -21.41 -12.00
C PRO A 711 -44.60 -22.89 -12.40
N PRO A 712 -44.84 -23.84 -11.50
CA PRO A 712 -44.64 -25.25 -11.77
C PRO A 712 -45.55 -25.72 -12.90
N VAL A 713 -45.01 -26.52 -13.82
CA VAL A 713 -45.74 -27.02 -14.97
C VAL A 713 -46.48 -28.30 -14.56
N TRP A 714 -47.81 -28.22 -14.56
CA TRP A 714 -48.69 -29.35 -14.30
C TRP A 714 -49.11 -30.06 -15.58
N VAL A 715 -49.01 -31.38 -15.58
CA VAL A 715 -49.55 -32.26 -16.63
C VAL A 715 -50.41 -33.32 -15.97
N VAL A 716 -51.69 -33.37 -16.34
CA VAL A 716 -52.61 -34.45 -15.96
C VAL A 716 -52.99 -35.24 -17.20
N GLU A 717 -52.57 -36.49 -17.25
CA GLU A 717 -52.81 -37.39 -18.37
C GLU A 717 -53.73 -38.56 -17.97
N ALA A 718 -54.56 -39.01 -18.92
CA ALA A 718 -55.36 -40.21 -18.75
C ALA A 718 -54.53 -41.43 -19.12
N VAL A 719 -54.17 -42.24 -18.12
CA VAL A 719 -53.36 -43.45 -18.30
C VAL A 719 -54.19 -44.70 -18.06
N ASN A 720 -53.80 -45.80 -18.70
CA ASN A 720 -54.42 -47.09 -18.43
C ASN A 720 -54.07 -47.53 -17.00
N ILE A 721 -55.05 -48.05 -16.27
CA ILE A 721 -54.85 -48.61 -14.93
C ILE A 721 -53.83 -49.77 -14.94
N ILE A 722 -53.66 -50.43 -16.10
CA ILE A 722 -52.62 -51.42 -16.34
C ILE A 722 -51.37 -50.69 -16.84
N PRO A 723 -50.24 -50.74 -16.11
CA PRO A 723 -49.00 -50.09 -16.52
C PRO A 723 -48.53 -50.58 -17.91
N ASN A 724 -48.10 -49.65 -18.76
CA ASN A 724 -47.62 -49.89 -20.13
C ASN A 724 -48.66 -50.46 -21.13
N ALA A 725 -49.93 -50.58 -20.75
CA ALA A 725 -50.99 -50.94 -21.68
C ALA A 725 -51.38 -49.72 -22.56
N PRO A 726 -51.81 -49.94 -23.81
CA PRO A 726 -52.21 -48.84 -24.68
C PRO A 726 -53.44 -48.10 -24.12
N THR A 727 -53.50 -46.80 -24.39
CA THR A 727 -54.59 -45.89 -23.99
C THR A 727 -55.66 -45.72 -25.07
N ALA A 728 -55.52 -46.44 -26.20
CA ALA A 728 -56.44 -46.39 -27.33
C ALA A 728 -57.01 -47.78 -27.66
N ILE A 729 -58.32 -47.84 -27.94
CA ILE A 729 -59.02 -49.06 -28.39
C ILE A 729 -59.05 -49.07 -29.92
N PHE A 730 -58.73 -50.23 -30.52
CA PHE A 730 -58.83 -50.42 -31.96
C PHE A 730 -59.99 -51.38 -32.30
N ARG A 731 -60.92 -50.93 -33.15
CA ARG A 731 -62.10 -51.70 -33.62
C ARG A 731 -61.78 -53.01 -34.36
N ARG A 732 -60.49 -53.31 -34.63
CA ARG A 732 -60.01 -54.52 -35.32
C ARG A 732 -58.83 -55.20 -34.60
N GLY A 733 -58.58 -54.86 -33.33
CA GLY A 733 -57.59 -55.56 -32.52
C GLY A 733 -57.99 -57.03 -32.34
N LYS A 734 -57.02 -57.96 -32.40
CA LYS A 734 -57.25 -59.40 -32.17
C LYS A 734 -57.11 -59.81 -30.70
N ASP A 735 -56.82 -58.86 -29.82
CA ASP A 735 -56.49 -59.09 -28.43
C ASP A 735 -57.72 -58.79 -27.55
N GLU A 736 -58.29 -59.80 -26.91
CA GLU A 736 -59.53 -59.65 -26.11
C GLU A 736 -59.33 -58.71 -24.92
N GLU A 737 -58.10 -58.59 -24.40
CA GLU A 737 -57.75 -57.67 -23.31
C GLU A 737 -57.78 -56.19 -23.72
N LEU A 738 -57.86 -55.89 -25.03
CA LEU A 738 -57.96 -54.52 -25.56
C LEU A 738 -59.40 -54.10 -25.94
N HIS A 739 -60.41 -54.93 -25.65
CA HIS A 739 -61.81 -54.62 -25.92
C HIS A 739 -62.46 -53.71 -24.86
N GLN A 740 -61.84 -53.61 -23.68
CA GLN A 740 -62.28 -52.74 -22.60
C GLN A 740 -61.04 -52.20 -21.88
N LEU A 741 -60.94 -50.88 -21.70
CA LEU A 741 -59.84 -50.26 -20.97
C LEU A 741 -60.35 -49.25 -19.95
N THR A 742 -59.74 -49.27 -18.77
CA THR A 742 -60.08 -48.38 -17.67
C THR A 742 -58.96 -47.35 -17.51
N LEU A 743 -59.32 -46.08 -17.64
CA LEU A 743 -58.42 -44.95 -17.54
C LEU A 743 -58.53 -44.28 -16.17
N VAL A 744 -57.38 -43.88 -15.63
CA VAL A 744 -57.22 -43.10 -14.39
C VAL A 744 -56.33 -41.89 -14.66
N ALA A 745 -56.35 -40.91 -13.75
CA ALA A 745 -55.48 -39.74 -13.85
C ALA A 745 -54.07 -40.06 -13.35
N LYS A 746 -53.06 -39.56 -14.06
CA LYS A 746 -51.69 -39.46 -13.59
C LYS A 746 -51.29 -37.99 -13.54
N PHE A 747 -50.72 -37.57 -12.40
CA PHE A 747 -50.34 -36.20 -12.12
C PHE A 747 -48.82 -36.08 -12.18
N THR A 748 -48.33 -35.18 -13.03
CA THR A 748 -46.91 -34.86 -13.14
C THR A 748 -46.69 -33.38 -12.87
N ARG A 749 -45.77 -33.06 -11.96
CA ARG A 749 -45.34 -31.69 -11.65
C ARG A 749 -43.87 -31.54 -12.01
N ASP A 750 -43.55 -30.63 -12.92
CA ASP A 750 -42.18 -30.38 -13.42
C ASP A 750 -41.45 -31.66 -13.89
N GLY A 751 -42.20 -32.59 -14.47
CA GLY A 751 -41.69 -33.88 -14.97
C GLY A 751 -41.60 -35.00 -13.93
N ILE A 752 -41.98 -34.74 -12.66
CA ILE A 752 -41.98 -35.74 -11.58
C ILE A 752 -43.41 -36.26 -11.37
N ASP A 753 -43.57 -37.58 -11.34
CA ASP A 753 -44.85 -38.23 -11.02
C ASP A 753 -45.18 -38.04 -9.53
N VAL A 754 -46.28 -37.34 -9.27
CA VAL A 754 -46.79 -37.03 -7.92
C VAL A 754 -48.19 -37.63 -7.69
N THR A 755 -48.57 -38.63 -8.50
CA THR A 755 -49.92 -39.22 -8.50
C THR A 755 -50.33 -39.76 -7.13
N ASP A 756 -49.41 -40.41 -6.41
CA ASP A 756 -49.69 -40.97 -5.07
C ASP A 756 -49.98 -39.89 -4.01
N ILE A 757 -49.38 -38.70 -4.17
CA ILE A 757 -49.64 -37.57 -3.28
C ILE A 757 -51.02 -36.99 -3.62
N MET A 758 -51.27 -36.72 -4.91
CA MET A 758 -52.52 -36.09 -5.34
C MET A 758 -53.74 -37.00 -5.15
N ASN A 759 -53.58 -38.33 -5.18
CA ASN A 759 -54.63 -39.29 -4.88
C ASN A 759 -55.08 -39.28 -3.41
N GLN A 760 -54.33 -38.64 -2.51
CA GLN A 760 -54.73 -38.43 -1.11
C GLN A 760 -55.71 -37.24 -0.96
N SER A 761 -55.87 -36.42 -2.00
CA SER A 761 -56.79 -35.30 -1.95
C SER A 761 -58.24 -35.77 -1.83
N GLY A 762 -58.99 -35.14 -0.92
CA GLY A 762 -60.44 -35.24 -0.88
C GLY A 762 -61.16 -34.33 -1.89
N LEU A 763 -60.43 -33.51 -2.64
CA LEU A 763 -60.97 -32.56 -3.61
C LEU A 763 -61.08 -33.18 -5.00
N ARG A 764 -61.95 -32.58 -5.82
CA ARG A 764 -62.08 -32.93 -7.22
C ARG A 764 -61.09 -32.11 -8.05
N LEU A 765 -60.02 -32.76 -8.49
CA LEU A 765 -58.88 -32.10 -9.13
C LEU A 765 -58.94 -32.06 -10.66
N TYR A 766 -59.73 -32.94 -11.27
CA TYR A 766 -59.86 -33.04 -12.73
C TYR A 766 -61.24 -33.56 -13.16
N GLU A 767 -61.59 -33.36 -14.41
CA GLU A 767 -62.72 -33.98 -15.08
C GLU A 767 -62.26 -34.66 -16.39
N PHE A 768 -62.76 -35.86 -16.65
CA PHE A 768 -62.58 -36.49 -17.95
C PHE A 768 -63.43 -35.76 -18.98
N GLU A 769 -62.82 -35.38 -20.09
CA GLU A 769 -63.48 -34.70 -21.19
C GLU A 769 -63.20 -35.43 -22.50
N ARG A 770 -64.25 -35.93 -23.15
CA ARG A 770 -64.16 -36.40 -24.54
C ARG A 770 -64.29 -35.21 -25.48
N ARG A 771 -63.34 -35.12 -26.42
CA ARG A 771 -63.37 -34.19 -27.55
C ARG A 771 -63.12 -34.98 -28.83
N ASN A 772 -64.18 -35.20 -29.60
CA ASN A 772 -64.12 -35.77 -30.94
C ASN A 772 -64.21 -34.63 -31.98
N MET A 773 -63.51 -34.77 -33.11
CA MET A 773 -63.60 -33.83 -34.23
C MET A 773 -65.02 -33.70 -34.82
N TRP A 774 -65.84 -34.74 -34.67
CA TRP A 774 -67.22 -34.76 -35.16
C TRP A 774 -68.29 -34.48 -34.08
N GLY A 775 -67.89 -34.30 -32.81
CA GLY A 775 -68.78 -33.94 -31.71
C GLY A 775 -69.71 -35.06 -31.18
N GLU A 776 -69.67 -36.25 -31.79
CA GLU A 776 -70.41 -37.45 -31.40
C GLU A 776 -69.59 -38.72 -31.70
N ASP A 777 -69.98 -39.87 -31.14
CA ASP A 777 -69.41 -41.18 -31.49
C ASP A 777 -70.21 -41.90 -32.59
N ASP A 778 -69.72 -43.06 -33.03
CA ASP A 778 -70.32 -43.88 -34.08
C ASP A 778 -71.74 -44.41 -33.74
N ASN A 779 -72.17 -44.27 -32.48
CA ASN A 779 -73.49 -44.65 -32.01
C ASN A 779 -74.43 -43.44 -31.84
N GLY A 780 -73.98 -42.22 -32.19
CA GLY A 780 -74.76 -40.98 -32.11
C GLY A 780 -74.84 -40.37 -30.72
N ASN A 781 -73.99 -40.78 -29.77
CA ASN A 781 -73.88 -40.10 -28.49
C ASN A 781 -72.97 -38.88 -28.63
N SER A 782 -73.53 -37.68 -28.41
CA SER A 782 -72.75 -36.45 -28.42
C SER A 782 -71.71 -36.39 -27.30
N ASP A 783 -70.61 -35.68 -27.52
CA ASP A 783 -69.56 -35.41 -26.52
C ASP A 783 -70.14 -34.75 -25.27
N SER A 784 -71.17 -33.90 -25.42
CA SER A 784 -71.87 -33.28 -24.30
C SER A 784 -72.60 -34.30 -23.43
N ALA A 785 -73.26 -35.29 -24.05
CA ALA A 785 -73.96 -36.35 -23.30
C ALA A 785 -72.95 -37.28 -22.60
N TRP A 786 -71.85 -37.60 -23.28
CA TRP A 786 -70.77 -38.43 -22.73
C TRP A 786 -70.07 -37.74 -21.55
N ASN A 787 -69.72 -36.46 -21.69
CA ASN A 787 -69.08 -35.66 -20.63
C ASN A 787 -70.01 -35.52 -19.41
N LEU A 788 -71.32 -35.33 -19.63
CA LEU A 788 -72.30 -35.26 -18.55
C LEU A 788 -72.44 -36.60 -17.81
N ALA A 789 -72.45 -37.73 -18.53
CA ALA A 789 -72.56 -39.07 -17.93
C ALA A 789 -71.32 -39.51 -17.13
N ASN A 790 -70.15 -38.95 -17.47
CA ASN A 790 -68.87 -39.26 -16.82
C ASN A 790 -68.40 -38.17 -15.86
N LYS A 791 -69.19 -37.11 -15.67
CA LYS A 791 -68.89 -36.04 -14.72
C LYS A 791 -68.77 -36.60 -13.30
N GLY A 792 -67.68 -36.26 -12.61
CA GLY A 792 -67.42 -36.69 -11.23
C GLY A 792 -66.86 -38.10 -11.07
N ARG A 793 -66.64 -38.87 -12.15
CA ARG A 793 -66.01 -40.20 -12.07
C ARG A 793 -64.50 -40.11 -11.88
N THR A 794 -63.93 -40.90 -10.99
CA THR A 794 -62.47 -40.98 -10.77
C THR A 794 -61.78 -41.91 -11.76
N GLN A 795 -62.52 -42.89 -12.28
CA GLN A 795 -62.08 -43.79 -13.35
C GLN A 795 -63.16 -43.85 -14.45
N VAL A 796 -62.74 -43.98 -15.70
CA VAL A 796 -63.64 -44.15 -16.84
C VAL A 796 -63.25 -45.42 -17.59
N THR A 797 -64.24 -46.26 -17.85
CA THR A 797 -64.06 -47.47 -18.63
C THR A 797 -64.59 -47.24 -20.04
N LEU A 798 -63.75 -47.49 -21.03
CA LEU A 798 -64.04 -47.37 -22.44
C LEU A 798 -64.14 -48.76 -23.05
N THR A 799 -65.04 -48.93 -24.00
CA THR A 799 -65.26 -50.15 -24.77
C THR A 799 -65.00 -49.89 -26.25
N HIS A 800 -64.91 -50.95 -27.05
CA HIS A 800 -64.79 -50.83 -28.51
C HIS A 800 -65.94 -50.06 -29.19
N GLU A 801 -67.01 -49.75 -28.46
CA GLU A 801 -68.17 -48.98 -28.93
C GLU A 801 -68.01 -47.46 -28.69
N ASP A 802 -67.03 -47.03 -27.89
CA ASP A 802 -66.93 -45.64 -27.39
C ASP A 802 -65.99 -44.72 -28.20
N ILE A 803 -65.20 -45.21 -29.17
CA ILE A 803 -64.10 -44.42 -29.78
C ILE A 803 -63.88 -44.65 -31.29
N VAL A 804 -63.70 -43.55 -32.03
CA VAL A 804 -62.92 -43.47 -33.28
C VAL A 804 -61.79 -42.44 -33.09
N PHE A 805 -60.53 -42.87 -33.25
CA PHE A 805 -59.24 -42.13 -33.15
C PHE A 805 -58.56 -41.99 -31.76
N ILE A 806 -57.22 -42.08 -31.82
CA ILE A 806 -56.24 -42.46 -30.76
C ILE A 806 -56.02 -41.41 -29.64
N GLY A 807 -56.80 -40.33 -29.55
CA GLY A 807 -56.50 -39.24 -28.60
C GLY A 807 -57.68 -38.40 -28.10
N ASN A 808 -58.90 -38.95 -28.07
CA ASN A 808 -60.10 -38.15 -27.84
C ASN A 808 -60.42 -37.87 -26.37
N ILE A 809 -59.75 -38.50 -25.41
CA ILE A 809 -59.96 -38.27 -23.97
C ILE A 809 -58.90 -37.31 -23.45
N ASN A 810 -59.35 -36.16 -22.97
CA ASN A 810 -58.54 -35.13 -22.35
C ASN A 810 -58.91 -34.99 -20.87
N MET A 811 -58.01 -34.35 -20.12
CA MET A 811 -58.23 -34.03 -18.72
C MET A 811 -58.44 -32.53 -18.61
N ARG A 812 -59.57 -32.12 -18.05
CA ARG A 812 -59.82 -30.72 -17.71
C ARG A 812 -59.47 -30.52 -16.24
N PHE A 813 -58.50 -29.65 -15.98
CA PHE A 813 -58.01 -29.35 -14.63
C PHE A 813 -57.71 -27.85 -14.49
N ASN A 814 -57.40 -27.42 -13.26
CA ASN A 814 -57.00 -26.05 -12.94
C ASN A 814 -55.63 -26.11 -12.23
N ASP A 815 -54.62 -25.51 -12.84
CA ASP A 815 -53.24 -25.52 -12.36
C ASP A 815 -53.08 -24.89 -10.98
N GLU A 816 -53.79 -23.80 -10.70
CA GLU A 816 -53.74 -23.13 -9.38
C GLU A 816 -54.34 -24.01 -8.29
N LEU A 817 -55.41 -24.75 -8.60
CA LEU A 817 -56.03 -25.69 -7.67
C LEU A 817 -55.12 -26.89 -7.39
N LEU A 818 -54.48 -27.42 -8.43
CA LEU A 818 -53.52 -28.52 -8.30
C LEU A 818 -52.33 -28.11 -7.43
N GLU A 819 -51.75 -26.93 -7.68
CA GLU A 819 -50.62 -26.45 -6.90
C GLU A 819 -51.00 -26.18 -5.44
N THR A 820 -52.15 -25.55 -5.20
CA THR A 820 -52.63 -25.27 -3.83
C THR A 820 -52.86 -26.54 -3.03
N GLU A 821 -53.47 -27.56 -3.64
CA GLU A 821 -53.75 -28.81 -2.95
C GLU A 821 -52.48 -29.68 -2.81
N TYR A 822 -51.56 -29.65 -3.77
CA TYR A 822 -50.27 -30.33 -3.67
C TYR A 822 -49.44 -29.82 -2.48
N GLN A 823 -49.32 -28.50 -2.32
CA GLN A 823 -48.58 -27.89 -1.21
C GLN A 823 -49.21 -28.17 0.16
N LYS A 824 -50.50 -28.49 0.19
CA LYS A 824 -51.22 -28.87 1.42
C LYS A 824 -51.07 -30.35 1.77
N LEU A 825 -50.88 -31.22 0.77
CA LEU A 825 -50.72 -32.67 0.94
C LEU A 825 -49.25 -33.08 1.14
N LYS A 826 -48.31 -32.26 0.68
CA LYS A 826 -46.90 -32.29 1.08
C LYS A 826 -46.77 -31.91 2.56
#